data_AF-A0A381QCU9-F1
#
_entry.id   AF-A0A381QCU9-F1
#
_cell.length_a   1.000
_cell.length_b   1.000
_cell.length_c   1.000
_cell.angle_alpha   90.00
_cell.angle_beta   90.00
_cell.angle_gamma   90.00
#
_symmetry.space_group_name_H-M   'P 1'
#
loop_
_entity.id
_entity.type
_entity.pdbx_description
1 polymer ?
#
loop_
_entity_poly.entity_id
_entity_poly.type
_entity_poly.pdbx_seq_one_letter_code
_entity_poly.pdbx_strand_id
1 'polypeptide(L)'
;MDKKRLFFIIFAGVFGLTQWGCENPENDQAELISTSNNTLSSPSVGNGQTGQVSDYFYNFENDINASFYRFHPSILGYDYEKYYGLFQKDPPAMSYRTFPDYLVTMEPDDAPEYTRRYYIDSLSVQDSIVPDSVLITSTQFKNLELLEWDLDAEPSQQRYQLRNSNWIQSDTMIHYEEIFDVSAYRAVVDTPFIETGILFVDSSEWKDTNFVFMADERIRFTATFDFIRQQLSLDSLVFRENTDCNDNGEWDQHEEQIEDYNNDGKYQVLYEYTDQNNNGVYDEGTDIIIADYNADGIYGVVYEFEDRGNGLWDPAEVWYDINEDDQYDLNEPYEDRNCNEKWDGSESFTDANANNTYDDGEEFVDTGNRLYDATEGFTLKDIDGDGVPDKLLYTIQDKPANLLVDWSDQENPVVLLEISLNDDLTDRWGNVYTDIIEEVDFLDFKQQYVDDVDSVVTLYTREKVGHIKHHDQLPEDYFITKSEWTTTSGGVEERHYNYQIFYEQNHVNQVVHPAYFLPIGFYFSPGEIQDGFWHKRQLESEVLYFTSNGTIRDGEQVDTAYYDTTAIAIYFVEKSYTVESSQATVPAARKRYENDGSGTFTCLFDNSMVTDPEECPAVDTTFTDCFKVTRLLTMTMLGSGVQFGQRTESWLANGYGVVKSEVHVRWTEHPYMSDLTYNGTPDSSNQAWVGLNRLELASIQQSSQNGVFKRLTHPAQVIQLQDIANHPDFDYDPFRVSTQAGIHTINLREFGE
;
A
#
# COMPACT_ATOMS: atom_id res chain seq x y z
N MET A 1 -54.56 3.83 -5.38
CA MET A 1 -54.41 4.69 -6.57
C MET A 1 -52.92 4.67 -6.92
N ASP A 2 -52.43 3.60 -7.54
CA ASP A 2 -52.44 3.28 -8.98
C ASP A 2 -51.41 4.06 -9.82
N LYS A 3 -50.25 3.41 -9.98
CA LYS A 3 -49.62 2.99 -11.25
C LYS A 3 -49.80 3.87 -12.51
N LYS A 4 -48.66 4.29 -13.07
CA LYS A 4 -48.33 4.23 -14.51
C LYS A 4 -46.86 3.79 -14.64
N ARG A 5 -46.54 2.53 -14.99
CA ARG A 5 -46.39 1.91 -16.34
C ARG A 5 -45.43 2.73 -17.24
N LEU A 6 -44.18 2.31 -17.50
CA LEU A 6 -43.61 1.09 -18.12
C LEU A 6 -43.70 1.09 -19.67
N PHE A 7 -42.58 1.33 -20.37
CA PHE A 7 -41.95 0.46 -21.40
C PHE A 7 -41.01 1.26 -22.34
N PHE A 8 -39.74 0.85 -22.45
CA PHE A 8 -39.11 0.39 -23.71
C PHE A 8 -37.81 -0.36 -23.38
N ILE A 9 -37.66 -1.55 -23.95
CA ILE A 9 -36.49 -2.44 -23.83
C ILE A 9 -35.90 -2.61 -25.24
N ILE A 10 -34.59 -2.96 -25.27
CA ILE A 10 -33.81 -3.67 -26.30
C ILE A 10 -33.05 -2.70 -27.26
N PHE A 11 -31.71 -2.65 -27.38
CA PHE A 11 -30.75 -3.73 -27.68
C PHE A 11 -29.28 -3.37 -27.29
N ALA A 12 -28.64 -4.32 -26.59
CA ALA A 12 -27.22 -4.73 -26.50
C ALA A 12 -26.03 -3.73 -26.56
N GLY A 13 -25.07 -3.96 -25.64
CA GLY A 13 -23.65 -3.90 -25.99
C GLY A 13 -22.68 -3.45 -24.89
N VAL A 14 -22.22 -4.41 -24.08
CA VAL A 14 -20.83 -4.54 -23.55
C VAL A 14 -20.14 -3.29 -22.97
N PHE A 15 -20.05 -3.19 -21.64
CA PHE A 15 -18.79 -3.25 -20.86
C PHE A 15 -19.12 -3.03 -19.37
N GLY A 16 -18.88 -4.06 -18.57
CA GLY A 16 -18.99 -3.99 -17.12
C GLY A 16 -17.69 -3.51 -16.51
N LEU A 17 -17.79 -2.68 -15.48
CA LEU A 17 -16.83 -2.52 -14.38
C LEU A 17 -17.63 -1.97 -13.18
N THR A 18 -18.14 -2.86 -12.33
CA THR A 18 -18.61 -2.50 -10.98
C THR A 18 -17.53 -2.87 -10.00
N GLN A 19 -16.95 -1.84 -9.38
CA GLN A 19 -16.21 -1.92 -8.14
C GLN A 19 -17.13 -2.47 -7.04
N TRP A 20 -16.84 -3.67 -6.53
CA TRP A 20 -17.32 -4.09 -5.22
C TRP A 20 -16.18 -3.94 -4.22
N GLY A 21 -16.48 -3.20 -3.16
CA GLY A 21 -15.59 -3.00 -2.04
C GLY A 21 -15.24 -4.32 -1.36
N CYS A 22 -13.98 -4.40 -0.91
CA CYS A 22 -13.55 -5.41 0.04
C CYS A 22 -14.21 -5.14 1.39
N GLU A 23 -15.31 -5.83 1.66
CA GLU A 23 -15.77 -6.07 3.01
C GLU A 23 -14.80 -7.08 3.65
N ASN A 24 -14.20 -6.70 4.77
CA ASN A 24 -13.37 -7.59 5.58
C ASN A 24 -14.23 -8.78 6.01
N PRO A 25 -13.88 -10.05 5.73
CA PRO A 25 -14.66 -11.16 6.22
C PRO A 25 -14.54 -11.18 7.75
N GLU A 26 -15.69 -11.14 8.42
CA GLU A 26 -15.81 -11.44 9.84
C GLU A 26 -15.15 -12.79 10.13
N ASN A 27 -14.52 -12.88 11.30
CA ASN A 27 -13.79 -14.04 11.78
C ASN A 27 -14.79 -15.17 12.11
N ASP A 28 -15.28 -15.84 11.07
CA ASP A 28 -16.22 -16.94 11.18
C ASP A 28 -15.51 -18.19 11.72
N GLN A 29 -16.09 -18.71 12.80
CA GLN A 29 -15.63 -19.88 13.53
C GLN A 29 -15.56 -21.12 12.62
N ALA A 30 -14.61 -22.01 12.91
CA ALA A 30 -14.49 -23.31 12.25
C ALA A 30 -15.84 -24.07 12.30
N GLU A 31 -16.52 -24.21 11.15
CA GLU A 31 -17.69 -25.06 11.04
C GLU A 31 -17.25 -26.53 11.08
N LEU A 32 -17.44 -27.16 12.24
CA LEU A 32 -17.31 -28.60 12.44
C LEU A 32 -18.37 -29.34 11.60
N ILE A 33 -17.92 -30.09 10.58
CA ILE A 33 -18.78 -31.03 9.87
C ILE A 33 -18.74 -32.34 10.66
N SER A 34 -19.84 -32.67 11.34
CA SER A 34 -20.01 -33.89 12.11
C SER A 34 -19.64 -35.14 11.28
N THR A 35 -18.84 -36.03 11.87
CA THR A 35 -18.27 -37.20 11.22
C THR A 35 -19.14 -38.44 11.17
N SER A 36 -18.83 -39.31 10.21
CA SER A 36 -19.53 -40.57 9.95
C SER A 36 -19.14 -41.72 10.89
N ASN A 37 -17.97 -41.68 11.57
CA ASN A 37 -17.51 -42.73 12.49
C ASN A 37 -16.95 -42.14 13.81
N ASN A 38 -17.66 -42.36 14.92
CA ASN A 38 -17.21 -42.02 16.27
C ASN A 38 -17.71 -43.10 17.25
N THR A 39 -16.80 -43.77 17.96
CA THR A 39 -17.13 -44.85 18.90
C THR A 39 -17.04 -44.47 20.37
N LEU A 40 -16.81 -43.20 20.72
CA LEU A 40 -16.64 -42.74 22.11
C LEU A 40 -17.88 -42.99 22.98
N SER A 41 -19.06 -42.90 22.39
CA SER A 41 -20.35 -43.16 23.04
C SER A 41 -20.75 -44.65 23.04
N SER A 42 -20.03 -45.50 22.29
CA SER A 42 -20.30 -46.94 22.25
C SER A 42 -19.91 -47.58 23.58
N PRO A 43 -20.75 -48.47 24.15
CA PRO A 43 -20.47 -49.10 25.44
C PRO A 43 -19.32 -50.11 25.42
N SER A 44 -18.96 -50.64 24.24
CA SER A 44 -17.84 -51.57 24.03
C SER A 44 -17.32 -51.41 22.60
N VAL A 45 -16.00 -51.53 22.45
CA VAL A 45 -15.27 -51.43 21.18
C VAL A 45 -14.18 -52.51 21.14
N GLY A 46 -13.75 -52.87 19.93
CA GLY A 46 -12.67 -53.83 19.71
C GLY A 46 -12.84 -55.19 20.42
N ASN A 47 -11.75 -55.68 21.00
CA ASN A 47 -11.68 -56.94 21.75
C ASN A 47 -12.09 -56.79 23.24
N GLY A 48 -12.47 -55.58 23.67
CA GLY A 48 -12.89 -55.28 25.05
C GLY A 48 -11.76 -54.97 26.03
N GLN A 49 -10.50 -54.92 25.59
CA GLN A 49 -9.38 -54.47 26.42
C GLN A 49 -9.47 -52.95 26.66
N THR A 50 -9.38 -52.54 27.92
CA THR A 50 -9.45 -51.14 28.34
C THR A 50 -8.43 -50.86 29.43
N GLY A 51 -7.95 -49.63 29.51
CA GLY A 51 -6.99 -49.18 30.53
C GLY A 51 -7.23 -47.71 30.90
N GLN A 52 -6.95 -47.33 32.16
CA GLN A 52 -7.04 -45.93 32.57
C GLN A 52 -5.93 -45.12 31.88
N VAL A 53 -6.26 -43.97 31.30
CA VAL A 53 -5.27 -43.18 30.56
C VAL A 53 -4.09 -42.76 31.43
N SER A 54 -4.32 -42.49 32.71
CA SER A 54 -3.28 -42.16 33.70
C SER A 54 -2.27 -43.29 33.97
N ASP A 55 -2.63 -44.54 33.64
CA ASP A 55 -1.74 -45.70 33.79
C ASP A 55 -0.89 -45.90 32.52
N TYR A 56 -1.36 -45.46 31.36
CA TYR A 56 -0.70 -45.70 30.06
C TYR A 56 -0.01 -44.46 29.48
N PHE A 57 -0.47 -43.27 29.83
CA PHE A 57 0.19 -42.00 29.53
C PHE A 57 0.86 -41.43 30.79
N TYR A 58 1.66 -40.39 30.61
CA TYR A 58 2.42 -39.77 31.70
C TYR A 58 1.49 -39.14 32.74
N ASN A 59 1.60 -39.61 33.99
CA ASN A 59 1.01 -38.90 35.11
C ASN A 59 1.91 -37.71 35.48
N PHE A 60 1.52 -36.52 35.02
CA PHE A 60 2.31 -35.31 35.17
C PHE A 60 2.37 -34.74 36.59
N GLU A 61 1.65 -35.33 37.56
CA GLU A 61 1.86 -35.03 38.99
C GLU A 61 3.22 -35.54 39.50
N ASN A 62 3.80 -36.53 38.81
CA ASN A 62 5.11 -37.09 39.11
C ASN A 62 6.21 -36.37 38.33
N ASP A 63 7.42 -36.29 38.90
CA ASP A 63 8.57 -35.83 38.12
C ASP A 63 9.02 -36.97 37.21
N ILE A 64 8.83 -36.77 35.91
CA ILE A 64 9.21 -37.71 34.86
C ILE A 64 10.52 -37.20 34.27
N ASN A 65 11.52 -38.09 34.25
CA ASN A 65 12.76 -37.90 33.52
C ASN A 65 12.97 -39.15 32.65
N ALA A 66 12.72 -39.00 31.36
CA ALA A 66 12.83 -40.06 30.37
C ALA A 66 13.93 -39.73 29.34
N SER A 67 14.60 -40.77 28.86
CA SER A 67 15.55 -40.70 27.75
C SER A 67 15.07 -41.60 26.63
N PHE A 68 15.07 -41.08 25.42
CA PHE A 68 14.69 -41.78 24.19
C PHE A 68 15.86 -41.84 23.23
N TYR A 69 16.05 -42.96 22.54
CA TYR A 69 16.85 -42.98 21.32
C TYR A 69 16.03 -42.38 20.17
N ARG A 70 16.60 -41.39 19.48
CA ARG A 70 15.98 -40.61 18.42
C ARG A 70 16.59 -41.00 17.07
N PHE A 71 15.76 -41.54 16.20
CA PHE A 71 16.11 -41.90 14.83
C PHE A 71 15.54 -40.85 13.88
N HIS A 72 16.43 -40.05 13.30
CA HIS A 72 16.12 -39.06 12.26
C HIS A 72 16.11 -39.73 10.87
N PRO A 73 15.68 -39.05 9.79
CA PRO A 73 15.40 -39.69 8.49
C PRO A 73 16.55 -40.54 7.94
N SER A 74 17.82 -40.12 8.09
CA SER A 74 18.97 -40.85 7.57
C SER A 74 19.25 -42.20 8.27
N ILE A 75 18.82 -42.36 9.53
CA ILE A 75 19.04 -43.57 10.35
C ILE A 75 17.76 -44.30 10.74
N LEU A 76 16.60 -43.85 10.22
CA LEU A 76 15.29 -44.39 10.59
C LEU A 76 15.15 -45.90 10.28
N GLY A 77 15.86 -46.39 9.26
CA GLY A 77 15.84 -47.80 8.86
C GLY A 77 16.60 -48.77 9.81
N TYR A 78 17.39 -48.26 10.75
CA TYR A 78 18.13 -49.07 11.72
C TYR A 78 17.28 -49.29 12.97
N ASP A 79 17.24 -50.50 13.51
CA ASP A 79 16.86 -50.72 14.92
C ASP A 79 18.10 -50.53 15.82
N TYR A 80 17.92 -50.49 17.14
CA TYR A 80 19.02 -50.30 18.08
C TYR A 80 20.16 -51.31 17.88
N GLU A 81 19.82 -52.61 17.75
CA GLU A 81 20.81 -53.68 17.57
C GLU A 81 21.66 -53.48 16.31
N LYS A 82 21.04 -53.18 15.15
CA LYS A 82 21.79 -52.93 13.90
C LYS A 82 22.61 -51.65 13.97
N TYR A 83 22.08 -50.60 14.57
CA TYR A 83 22.80 -49.34 14.72
C TYR A 83 24.06 -49.53 15.57
N TYR A 84 23.88 -50.09 16.77
CA TYR A 84 24.97 -50.36 17.70
C TYR A 84 25.98 -51.35 17.09
N GLY A 85 25.52 -52.40 16.42
CA GLY A 85 26.39 -53.37 15.75
C GLY A 85 27.30 -52.73 14.69
N LEU A 86 26.78 -51.74 13.93
CA LEU A 86 27.51 -51.09 12.84
C LEU A 86 28.45 -49.97 13.33
N PHE A 87 27.96 -49.12 14.24
CA PHE A 87 28.66 -47.92 14.68
C PHE A 87 29.39 -48.07 16.02
N GLN A 88 29.11 -49.14 16.77
CA GLN A 88 29.63 -49.39 18.13
C GLN A 88 29.40 -48.20 19.07
N LYS A 89 28.26 -47.53 18.89
CA LYS A 89 27.81 -46.36 19.65
C LYS A 89 26.28 -46.39 19.71
N ASP A 90 25.74 -45.90 20.82
CA ASP A 90 24.30 -45.66 20.98
C ASP A 90 23.78 -44.62 19.96
N PRO A 91 22.52 -44.76 19.50
CA PRO A 91 21.86 -43.72 18.72
C PRO A 91 21.79 -42.38 19.47
N PRO A 92 21.61 -41.25 18.76
CA PRO A 92 21.40 -39.96 19.40
C PRO A 92 20.24 -40.00 20.39
N ALA A 93 20.43 -39.42 21.58
CA ALA A 93 19.40 -39.40 22.62
C ALA A 93 18.59 -38.11 22.60
N MET A 94 17.31 -38.22 22.99
CA MET A 94 16.44 -37.11 23.34
C MET A 94 16.02 -37.28 24.80
N SER A 95 16.30 -36.26 25.62
CA SER A 95 15.79 -36.20 26.99
C SER A 95 14.39 -35.59 27.01
N TYR A 96 13.54 -36.06 27.91
CA TYR A 96 12.18 -35.58 28.12
C TYR A 96 11.93 -35.43 29.62
N ARG A 97 11.60 -34.22 30.05
CA ARG A 97 11.42 -33.89 31.47
C ARG A 97 10.13 -33.14 31.71
N THR A 98 9.47 -33.43 32.83
CA THR A 98 8.33 -32.64 33.32
C THR A 98 8.80 -31.55 34.25
N PHE A 99 8.10 -30.43 34.19
CA PHE A 99 8.32 -29.25 35.02
C PHE A 99 7.01 -28.90 35.73
N PRO A 100 6.58 -29.73 36.71
CA PRO A 100 5.22 -29.68 37.25
C PRO A 100 4.93 -28.41 38.06
N ASP A 101 5.94 -27.63 38.41
CA ASP A 101 5.80 -26.48 39.32
C ASP A 101 5.70 -25.12 38.59
N TYR A 102 5.58 -25.08 37.25
CA TYR A 102 5.82 -23.84 36.52
C TYR A 102 4.79 -23.52 35.43
N LEU A 103 4.03 -22.44 35.66
CA LEU A 103 3.16 -21.76 34.68
C LEU A 103 3.16 -20.25 34.95
N VAL A 104 3.12 -19.45 33.88
CA VAL A 104 2.78 -18.02 33.95
C VAL A 104 1.30 -17.87 33.73
N THR A 105 0.67 -17.03 34.52
CA THR A 105 -0.71 -16.65 34.30
C THR A 105 -0.81 -15.16 34.34
N MET A 106 -1.43 -14.58 33.31
CA MET A 106 -1.87 -13.20 33.34
C MET A 106 -3.36 -13.22 33.07
N GLU A 107 -4.16 -12.99 34.11
CA GLU A 107 -5.62 -12.91 34.04
C GLU A 107 -6.08 -11.46 34.02
N PRO A 108 -7.31 -11.15 33.56
CA PRO A 108 -7.85 -9.78 33.55
C PRO A 108 -7.76 -9.05 34.90
N ASP A 109 -7.84 -9.79 36.01
CA ASP A 109 -7.74 -9.25 37.37
C ASP A 109 -6.31 -8.75 37.71
N ASP A 110 -5.29 -9.27 37.03
CA ASP A 110 -3.88 -8.87 37.20
C ASP A 110 -3.50 -7.65 36.35
N ALA A 111 -4.44 -7.11 35.55
CA ALA A 111 -4.20 -5.97 34.68
C ALA A 111 -3.52 -4.78 35.38
N PRO A 112 -3.84 -4.41 36.63
CA PRO A 112 -3.18 -3.28 37.31
C PRO A 112 -1.67 -3.49 37.55
N GLU A 113 -1.22 -4.74 37.68
CA GLU A 113 0.19 -5.06 37.88
C GLU A 113 0.95 -5.05 36.55
N TYR A 114 0.35 -5.63 35.50
CA TYR A 114 1.03 -5.87 34.22
C TYR A 114 0.93 -4.72 33.20
N THR A 115 -0.08 -3.86 33.33
CA THR A 115 -0.22 -2.64 32.50
C THR A 115 0.48 -1.43 33.11
N ARG A 116 1.06 -1.58 34.32
CA ARG A 116 1.75 -0.50 34.99
C ARG A 116 2.99 -0.08 34.20
N ARG A 117 3.00 1.19 33.78
CA ARG A 117 4.11 1.81 33.05
C ARG A 117 5.17 2.29 34.04
N TYR A 118 6.42 1.90 33.81
CA TYR A 118 7.60 2.37 34.52
C TYR A 118 8.43 3.24 33.58
N TYR A 119 8.74 4.45 34.03
CA TYR A 119 9.57 5.38 33.27
C TYR A 119 11.02 4.88 33.19
N ILE A 120 11.68 5.07 32.04
CA ILE A 120 13.06 4.66 31.78
C ILE A 120 13.92 5.92 31.63
N ASP A 121 14.58 6.31 32.72
CA ASP A 121 15.43 7.52 32.74
C ASP A 121 16.53 7.49 31.67
N SER A 122 17.12 6.32 31.39
CA SER A 122 18.27 6.21 30.47
C SER A 122 17.93 6.38 28.99
N LEU A 123 16.65 6.27 28.62
CA LEU A 123 16.17 6.39 27.24
C LEU A 123 15.26 7.61 27.06
N SER A 124 14.99 8.33 28.14
CA SER A 124 14.17 9.54 28.12
C SER A 124 15.08 10.76 28.12
N VAL A 125 14.78 11.73 27.26
CA VAL A 125 15.55 12.96 27.08
C VAL A 125 14.56 14.11 27.08
N GLN A 126 14.75 15.03 28.02
CA GLN A 126 14.02 16.31 27.99
C GLN A 126 14.67 17.26 27.00
N ASP A 127 13.86 18.08 26.35
CA ASP A 127 14.30 19.11 25.41
C ASP A 127 15.25 18.54 24.31
N SER A 128 14.85 17.43 23.69
CA SER A 128 15.62 16.83 22.60
C SER A 128 15.60 17.75 21.39
N ILE A 129 16.78 18.22 20.98
CA ILE A 129 16.93 19.15 19.85
C ILE A 129 17.19 18.35 18.56
N VAL A 130 16.26 18.44 17.60
CA VAL A 130 16.38 17.79 16.29
C VAL A 130 16.41 18.86 15.19
N PRO A 131 17.49 18.92 14.38
CA PRO A 131 17.55 19.85 13.27
C PRO A 131 16.67 19.34 12.12
N ASP A 132 15.90 20.24 11.53
CA ASP A 132 15.09 19.98 10.34
C ASP A 132 15.14 21.20 9.38
N SER A 133 14.51 21.06 8.22
CA SER A 133 14.49 22.09 7.20
C SER A 133 13.20 22.11 6.40
N VAL A 134 12.78 23.31 6.02
CA VAL A 134 11.62 23.52 5.16
C VAL A 134 12.05 24.24 3.88
N LEU A 135 11.68 23.67 2.73
CA LEU A 135 11.92 24.25 1.41
C LEU A 135 10.72 25.10 1.00
N ILE A 136 10.92 26.40 0.88
CA ILE A 136 9.92 27.33 0.35
C ILE A 136 10.33 27.71 -1.07
N THR A 137 9.42 27.54 -2.02
CA THR A 137 9.63 27.87 -3.43
C THR A 137 8.75 29.06 -3.84
N SER A 138 9.30 29.96 -4.67
CA SER A 138 8.54 31.03 -5.28
C SER A 138 7.55 30.49 -6.32
N THR A 139 6.58 31.31 -6.66
CA THR A 139 5.72 31.17 -7.84
C THR A 139 6.59 31.18 -9.07
N GLN A 140 6.32 30.25 -9.98
CA GLN A 140 7.01 30.18 -11.26
C GLN A 140 6.34 31.14 -12.25
N PHE A 141 7.12 31.97 -12.93
CA PHE A 141 6.62 32.88 -13.98
C PHE A 141 7.62 33.01 -15.14
N LYS A 142 7.20 33.66 -16.22
CA LYS A 142 8.05 34.04 -17.35
C LYS A 142 7.96 35.54 -17.56
N ASN A 143 9.06 36.14 -17.97
CA ASN A 143 9.10 37.53 -18.41
C ASN A 143 8.67 37.62 -19.87
N LEU A 144 7.88 38.64 -20.20
CA LEU A 144 7.60 39.01 -21.59
C LEU A 144 8.78 39.83 -22.10
N GLU A 145 9.59 39.25 -22.98
CA GLU A 145 10.84 39.88 -23.46
C GLU A 145 10.62 40.71 -24.73
N LEU A 146 9.70 40.26 -25.60
CA LEU A 146 9.47 40.86 -26.91
C LEU A 146 8.05 40.56 -27.39
N LEU A 147 7.45 41.50 -28.12
CA LEU A 147 6.32 41.25 -28.99
C LEU A 147 6.79 41.32 -30.44
N GLU A 148 6.42 40.34 -31.25
CA GLU A 148 6.85 40.23 -32.65
C GLU A 148 5.64 39.99 -33.53
N TRP A 149 5.47 40.79 -34.58
CA TRP A 149 4.42 40.59 -35.57
C TRP A 149 4.69 39.34 -36.41
N ASP A 150 3.75 38.40 -36.44
CA ASP A 150 3.90 37.13 -37.14
C ASP A 150 3.62 37.26 -38.65
N LEU A 151 4.66 37.56 -39.42
CA LEU A 151 4.61 37.62 -40.89
C LEU A 151 4.46 36.25 -41.57
N ASP A 152 4.72 35.15 -40.86
CA ASP A 152 4.62 33.78 -41.41
C ASP A 152 3.17 33.25 -41.41
N ALA A 153 2.26 33.92 -40.68
CA ALA A 153 0.84 33.56 -40.65
C ALA A 153 0.10 33.96 -41.94
N GLU A 154 -1.05 33.31 -42.18
CA GLU A 154 -1.97 33.74 -43.25
C GLU A 154 -2.40 35.19 -43.01
N PRO A 155 -2.60 36.04 -44.04
CA PRO A 155 -2.81 37.48 -43.88
C PRO A 155 -3.91 37.86 -42.87
N SER A 156 -5.03 37.14 -42.90
CA SER A 156 -6.16 37.35 -41.95
C SER A 156 -5.86 36.95 -40.50
N GLN A 157 -4.76 36.24 -40.24
CA GLN A 157 -4.35 35.69 -38.94
C GLN A 157 -3.05 36.31 -38.41
N GLN A 158 -2.37 37.18 -39.17
CA GLN A 158 -1.16 37.86 -38.71
C GLN A 158 -1.49 38.76 -37.52
N ARG A 159 -0.79 38.59 -36.39
CA ARG A 159 -0.95 39.34 -35.13
C ARG A 159 0.37 39.32 -34.35
N TYR A 160 0.50 40.16 -33.31
CA TYR A 160 1.64 40.09 -32.38
C TYR A 160 1.68 38.78 -31.59
N GLN A 161 2.84 38.12 -31.59
CA GLN A 161 3.16 36.98 -30.75
C GLN A 161 3.95 37.42 -29.51
N LEU A 162 3.56 36.88 -28.35
CA LEU A 162 4.26 37.09 -27.09
C LEU A 162 5.49 36.17 -26.99
N ARG A 163 6.69 36.75 -27.04
CA ARG A 163 7.96 36.03 -26.81
C ARG A 163 8.34 36.14 -25.35
N ASN A 164 8.28 34.99 -24.66
CA ASN A 164 8.54 34.89 -23.23
C ASN A 164 9.89 34.23 -22.94
N SER A 165 10.49 34.63 -21.82
CA SER A 165 11.71 34.04 -21.26
C SER A 165 11.55 32.55 -20.90
N ASN A 166 12.66 31.92 -20.50
CA ASN A 166 12.60 30.67 -19.74
C ASN A 166 11.90 30.89 -18.39
N TRP A 167 11.39 29.81 -17.80
CA TRP A 167 10.75 29.87 -16.48
C TRP A 167 11.74 30.38 -15.42
N ILE A 168 11.30 31.38 -14.67
CA ILE A 168 12.01 31.97 -13.55
C ILE A 168 11.38 31.45 -12.25
N GLN A 169 12.24 30.99 -11.34
CA GLN A 169 11.88 30.55 -10.01
C GLN A 169 13.07 30.75 -9.08
N SER A 170 12.78 30.99 -7.80
CA SER A 170 13.77 30.95 -6.73
C SER A 170 13.24 30.08 -5.59
N ASP A 171 14.14 29.50 -4.83
CA ASP A 171 13.82 28.73 -3.65
C ASP A 171 14.73 29.12 -2.49
N THR A 172 14.26 28.84 -1.27
CA THR A 172 15.06 29.03 -0.06
C THR A 172 14.77 27.89 0.90
N MET A 173 15.83 27.41 1.53
CA MET A 173 15.76 26.38 2.56
C MET A 173 15.95 27.04 3.92
N ILE A 174 14.93 26.95 4.77
CA ILE A 174 14.98 27.46 6.13
C ILE A 174 15.27 26.29 7.05
N HIS A 175 16.42 26.33 7.72
CA HIS A 175 16.78 25.38 8.76
C HIS A 175 16.22 25.83 10.10
N TYR A 176 15.66 24.90 10.86
CA TYR A 176 15.16 25.14 12.20
C TYR A 176 15.49 23.95 13.10
N GLU A 177 15.39 24.17 14.41
CA GLU A 177 15.60 23.15 15.42
C GLU A 177 14.28 22.93 16.14
N GLU A 178 13.77 21.70 16.12
CA GLU A 178 12.64 21.27 16.95
C GLU A 178 13.13 20.87 18.33
N ILE A 179 12.34 21.19 19.35
CA ILE A 179 12.65 20.84 20.74
C ILE A 179 11.43 20.13 21.30
N PHE A 180 11.56 18.83 21.58
CA PHE A 180 10.47 18.02 22.13
C PHE A 180 10.95 17.04 23.18
N ASP A 181 10.03 16.62 24.03
CA ASP A 181 10.33 15.65 25.08
C ASP A 181 10.26 14.22 24.54
N VAL A 182 11.34 13.47 24.72
CA VAL A 182 11.37 12.03 24.44
C VAL A 182 11.20 11.29 25.76
N SER A 183 10.10 10.55 25.89
CA SER A 183 9.82 9.76 27.09
C SER A 183 9.73 8.27 26.76
N ALA A 184 10.54 7.46 27.43
CA ALA A 184 10.53 6.02 27.31
C ALA A 184 9.86 5.40 28.55
N TYR A 185 8.91 4.51 28.31
CA TYR A 185 8.27 3.70 29.36
C TYR A 185 8.44 2.22 29.05
N ARG A 186 8.50 1.39 30.08
CA ARG A 186 8.30 -0.05 29.96
C ARG A 186 7.05 -0.48 30.71
N ALA A 187 6.29 -1.39 30.12
CA ALA A 187 5.22 -2.12 30.78
C ALA A 187 5.32 -3.59 30.38
N VAL A 188 4.68 -4.49 31.13
CA VAL A 188 4.67 -5.90 30.70
C VAL A 188 3.79 -6.04 29.47
N VAL A 189 2.63 -5.40 29.44
CA VAL A 189 1.71 -5.40 28.30
C VAL A 189 1.08 -4.01 28.13
N ASP A 190 0.77 -3.59 26.90
CA ASP A 190 0.03 -2.35 26.64
C ASP A 190 -1.48 -2.52 26.81
N THR A 191 -2.19 -1.42 27.07
CA THR A 191 -3.65 -1.37 27.13
C THR A 191 -4.27 -1.20 25.74
N PRO A 192 -5.41 -1.88 25.45
CA PRO A 192 -6.16 -2.73 26.36
C PRO A 192 -5.50 -4.10 26.60
N PHE A 193 -5.56 -4.55 27.86
CA PHE A 193 -5.16 -5.89 28.31
C PHE A 193 -6.08 -6.98 27.71
N ILE A 194 -5.91 -8.26 28.05
CA ILE A 194 -6.88 -9.29 27.61
C ILE A 194 -8.23 -9.13 28.31
N GLU A 195 -9.31 -9.29 27.54
CA GLU A 195 -10.69 -9.20 28.06
C GLU A 195 -11.14 -10.49 28.75
N THR A 196 -10.69 -11.65 28.26
CA THR A 196 -10.99 -12.99 28.83
C THR A 196 -9.82 -13.95 28.59
N GLY A 197 -9.64 -14.96 29.47
CA GLY A 197 -8.68 -16.04 29.27
C GLY A 197 -7.28 -15.79 29.86
N ILE A 198 -6.25 -16.46 29.33
CA ILE A 198 -4.86 -16.39 29.83
C ILE A 198 -3.93 -15.89 28.71
N LEU A 199 -3.19 -14.80 28.98
CA LEU A 199 -2.18 -14.24 28.06
C LEU A 199 -0.78 -14.72 28.43
N PHE A 200 -0.03 -15.15 27.43
CA PHE A 200 1.37 -15.49 27.52
C PHE A 200 2.21 -14.42 26.79
N VAL A 201 3.23 -13.91 27.47
CA VAL A 201 4.17 -12.92 26.93
C VAL A 201 5.63 -13.37 27.13
N ASP A 202 6.48 -13.03 26.18
CA ASP A 202 7.93 -13.27 26.20
C ASP A 202 8.64 -12.09 26.87
N SER A 203 9.47 -12.37 27.86
CA SER A 203 10.29 -11.34 28.51
C SER A 203 11.69 -11.20 27.97
N SER A 204 12.18 -12.19 27.26
CA SER A 204 13.51 -12.05 26.66
C SER A 204 13.45 -11.02 25.53
N GLU A 205 12.26 -10.81 24.95
CA GLU A 205 12.03 -9.92 23.83
C GLU A 205 11.17 -8.72 24.21
N TRP A 206 11.68 -7.51 23.91
CA TRP A 206 10.93 -6.27 24.02
C TRP A 206 10.48 -5.84 22.64
N LYS A 207 9.21 -5.50 22.53
CA LYS A 207 8.63 -4.80 21.39
C LYS A 207 8.38 -3.35 21.75
N ASP A 208 8.93 -2.43 20.96
CA ASP A 208 8.69 -1.01 21.10
C ASP A 208 7.48 -0.56 20.27
N THR A 209 6.81 0.49 20.74
CA THR A 209 5.75 1.19 20.01
C THR A 209 5.92 2.68 20.27
N ASN A 210 6.03 3.45 19.19
CA ASN A 210 6.23 4.89 19.25
C ASN A 210 4.90 5.62 19.07
N PHE A 211 4.63 6.55 19.98
CA PHE A 211 3.50 7.46 19.94
C PHE A 211 4.06 8.88 19.77
N VAL A 212 3.64 9.56 18.70
CA VAL A 212 4.03 10.96 18.45
C VAL A 212 2.85 11.84 18.79
N PHE A 213 3.07 12.79 19.69
CA PHE A 213 2.10 13.81 20.08
C PHE A 213 2.50 15.13 19.46
N MET A 214 1.58 15.71 18.71
CA MET A 214 1.77 17.01 18.07
C MET A 214 1.27 18.11 19.00
N ALA A 215 1.92 19.28 18.97
CA ALA A 215 1.42 20.47 19.63
C ALA A 215 0.16 20.99 18.91
N ASP A 216 -0.66 21.75 19.64
CA ASP A 216 -1.87 22.36 19.09
C ASP A 216 -1.56 23.46 18.05
N GLU A 217 -0.39 24.10 18.17
CA GLU A 217 0.06 25.16 17.27
C GLU A 217 1.13 24.64 16.30
N ARG A 218 1.03 25.05 15.03
CA ARG A 218 2.01 24.71 13.99
C ARG A 218 3.09 25.78 13.86
N ILE A 219 4.30 25.39 13.52
CA ILE A 219 5.39 26.33 13.23
C ILE A 219 5.14 26.96 11.85
N ARG A 220 5.17 28.30 11.78
CA ARG A 220 4.97 29.06 10.54
C ARG A 220 6.26 29.68 10.05
N PHE A 221 6.67 29.30 8.85
CA PHE A 221 7.81 29.88 8.14
C PHE A 221 7.34 30.79 7.01
N THR A 222 8.07 31.89 6.78
CA THR A 222 7.76 32.87 5.74
C THR A 222 9.01 33.22 4.97
N ALA A 223 8.91 33.29 3.64
CA ALA A 223 9.95 33.79 2.76
C ALA A 223 9.34 34.84 1.82
N THR A 224 10.16 35.82 1.45
CA THR A 224 9.81 36.82 0.43
C THR A 224 10.88 36.75 -0.65
N PHE A 225 10.45 36.49 -1.88
CA PHE A 225 11.32 36.49 -3.04
C PHE A 225 11.12 37.79 -3.81
N ASP A 226 12.23 38.39 -4.20
CA ASP A 226 12.26 39.65 -4.92
C ASP A 226 12.64 39.38 -6.38
N PHE A 227 11.80 39.80 -7.30
CA PHE A 227 11.99 39.62 -8.73
C PHE A 227 11.66 40.91 -9.48
N ILE A 228 12.35 41.11 -10.60
CA ILE A 228 11.94 42.07 -11.62
C ILE A 228 11.14 41.29 -12.67
N ARG A 229 9.86 41.66 -12.84
CA ARG A 229 8.97 41.04 -13.83
C ARG A 229 8.82 41.98 -15.02
N GLN A 230 9.00 41.43 -16.23
CA GLN A 230 8.64 42.11 -17.47
C GLN A 230 7.25 41.67 -17.90
N GLN A 231 6.36 42.63 -18.11
CA GLN A 231 4.95 42.41 -18.42
C GLN A 231 4.43 43.49 -19.36
N LEU A 232 3.24 43.28 -19.92
CA LEU A 232 2.53 44.35 -20.61
C LEU A 232 2.16 45.44 -19.62
N SER A 233 2.48 46.68 -19.96
CA SER A 233 1.98 47.84 -19.22
C SER A 233 0.47 47.88 -19.28
N LEU A 234 -0.13 48.47 -18.24
CA LEU A 234 -1.55 48.79 -18.24
C LEU A 234 -1.94 49.67 -19.43
N ASP A 235 -1.00 50.44 -19.97
CA ASP A 235 -1.18 51.34 -21.11
C ASP A 235 -0.92 50.70 -22.48
N SER A 236 -0.58 49.41 -22.53
CA SER A 236 -0.33 48.69 -23.77
C SER A 236 -1.59 48.62 -24.66
N LEU A 237 -1.44 48.98 -25.94
CA LEU A 237 -2.48 48.87 -26.97
C LEU A 237 -2.58 47.47 -27.60
N VAL A 238 -1.65 46.58 -27.30
CA VAL A 238 -1.51 45.28 -27.97
C VAL A 238 -2.76 44.41 -27.81
N PHE A 239 -3.49 44.53 -26.69
CA PHE A 239 -4.76 43.83 -26.45
C PHE A 239 -5.95 44.79 -26.46
N ARG A 240 -5.84 45.89 -27.22
CA ARG A 240 -6.92 46.85 -27.35
C ARG A 240 -7.37 46.96 -28.80
N GLU A 241 -8.67 47.15 -28.98
CA GLU A 241 -9.32 47.35 -30.26
C GLU A 241 -9.64 48.84 -30.40
N ASN A 242 -9.32 49.41 -31.57
CA ASN A 242 -9.73 50.78 -31.89
C ASN A 242 -11.25 50.83 -31.99
N THR A 243 -11.86 51.81 -31.35
CA THR A 243 -13.31 52.05 -31.45
C THR A 243 -13.65 53.38 -32.08
N ASP A 244 -12.64 54.17 -32.46
CA ASP A 244 -12.74 55.40 -33.27
C ASP A 244 -12.80 55.02 -34.75
N CYS A 245 -13.92 54.43 -35.18
CA CYS A 245 -14.02 53.79 -36.50
C CYS A 245 -14.26 54.78 -37.64
N ASN A 246 -14.59 56.04 -37.32
CA ASN A 246 -14.52 57.12 -38.29
C ASN A 246 -13.16 57.85 -38.25
N ASP A 247 -12.26 57.49 -37.33
CA ASP A 247 -10.92 58.07 -37.16
C ASP A 247 -10.99 59.61 -37.08
N ASN A 248 -11.70 60.13 -36.08
CA ASN A 248 -11.82 61.58 -35.85
C ASN A 248 -11.24 62.06 -34.52
N GLY A 249 -10.81 61.14 -33.65
CA GLY A 249 -10.21 61.43 -32.34
C GLY A 249 -11.21 61.91 -31.28
N GLU A 250 -12.51 61.90 -31.56
CA GLU A 250 -13.59 62.34 -30.68
C GLU A 250 -14.60 61.21 -30.42
N TRP A 251 -15.21 61.21 -29.24
CA TRP A 251 -16.21 60.18 -28.94
C TRP A 251 -17.54 60.43 -29.65
N ASP A 252 -18.00 59.45 -30.43
CA ASP A 252 -19.23 59.51 -31.19
C ASP A 252 -20.36 58.57 -30.76
N GLN A 253 -21.60 58.97 -31.10
CA GLN A 253 -22.76 58.10 -31.03
C GLN A 253 -22.91 57.29 -32.31
N HIS A 254 -23.60 56.15 -32.21
CA HIS A 254 -23.94 55.30 -33.35
C HIS A 254 -24.55 56.09 -34.53
N GLU A 255 -24.32 55.60 -35.74
CA GLU A 255 -24.86 56.18 -36.96
C GLU A 255 -26.38 56.14 -37.03
N GLU A 256 -26.96 57.05 -37.82
CA GLU A 256 -28.41 57.10 -37.99
C GLU A 256 -28.89 55.97 -38.88
N GLN A 257 -29.75 55.13 -38.31
CA GLN A 257 -30.44 54.06 -39.04
C GLN A 257 -31.48 54.65 -39.99
N ILE A 258 -31.51 54.17 -41.24
CA ILE A 258 -32.47 54.60 -42.26
C ILE A 258 -33.68 53.66 -42.26
N GLU A 259 -33.52 52.47 -42.85
CA GLU A 259 -34.56 51.44 -42.96
C GLU A 259 -33.86 50.07 -43.14
N ASP A 260 -34.36 49.06 -42.43
CA ASP A 260 -33.94 47.65 -42.59
C ASP A 260 -34.67 47.08 -43.81
N TYR A 261 -34.04 47.18 -44.98
CA TYR A 261 -34.66 46.85 -46.26
C TYR A 261 -34.83 45.34 -46.44
N ASN A 262 -33.92 44.53 -45.90
CA ASN A 262 -33.96 43.07 -46.03
C ASN A 262 -34.70 42.35 -44.87
N ASN A 263 -35.07 43.09 -43.81
CA ASN A 263 -35.74 42.61 -42.59
C ASN A 263 -34.96 41.53 -41.82
N ASP A 264 -33.62 41.57 -41.85
CA ASP A 264 -32.77 40.63 -41.11
C ASP A 264 -32.42 41.10 -39.69
N GLY A 265 -32.79 42.33 -39.34
CA GLY A 265 -32.54 42.95 -38.04
C GLY A 265 -31.10 43.42 -37.82
N LYS A 266 -30.31 43.55 -38.89
CA LYS A 266 -28.99 44.20 -38.92
C LYS A 266 -29.04 45.39 -39.86
N TYR A 267 -28.13 46.34 -39.65
CA TYR A 267 -27.94 47.48 -40.54
C TYR A 267 -26.60 47.29 -41.23
N GLN A 268 -26.62 47.14 -42.54
CA GLN A 268 -25.41 46.92 -43.33
C GLN A 268 -25.55 47.54 -44.73
N VAL A 269 -24.45 47.50 -45.48
CA VAL A 269 -24.47 47.83 -46.91
C VAL A 269 -25.00 46.63 -47.69
N LEU A 270 -26.11 46.82 -48.40
CA LEU A 270 -26.74 45.81 -49.23
C LEU A 270 -26.38 46.00 -50.71
N TYR A 271 -25.85 44.95 -51.32
CA TYR A 271 -25.64 44.90 -52.76
C TYR A 271 -26.85 44.25 -53.44
N GLU A 272 -27.50 44.98 -54.34
CA GLU A 272 -28.67 44.50 -55.07
C GLU A 272 -28.30 43.65 -56.31
N TYR A 273 -27.00 43.60 -56.62
CA TYR A 273 -26.43 42.87 -57.75
C TYR A 273 -25.08 42.24 -57.38
N THR A 274 -24.70 41.21 -58.13
CA THR A 274 -23.33 40.67 -58.14
C THR A 274 -22.58 41.34 -59.27
N ASP A 275 -21.64 42.21 -58.90
CA ASP A 275 -20.72 42.86 -59.84
C ASP A 275 -19.76 41.82 -60.43
N GLN A 276 -19.98 41.41 -61.68
CA GLN A 276 -19.16 40.39 -62.33
C GLN A 276 -17.89 40.94 -62.97
N ASN A 277 -17.84 42.25 -63.21
CA ASN A 277 -16.71 42.90 -63.85
C ASN A 277 -15.92 43.82 -62.89
N ASN A 278 -16.33 43.88 -61.62
CA ASN A 278 -15.73 44.62 -60.51
C ASN A 278 -15.56 46.11 -60.79
N ASN A 279 -16.49 46.73 -61.53
CA ASN A 279 -16.41 48.16 -61.84
C ASN A 279 -17.20 49.06 -60.87
N GLY A 280 -17.88 48.48 -59.86
CA GLY A 280 -18.60 49.19 -58.82
C GLY A 280 -19.91 49.83 -59.27
N VAL A 281 -20.39 49.54 -60.48
CA VAL A 281 -21.68 50.03 -61.00
C VAL A 281 -22.48 48.89 -61.61
N TYR A 282 -23.80 48.93 -61.49
CA TYR A 282 -24.64 47.90 -62.10
C TYR A 282 -24.63 48.01 -63.63
N ASP A 283 -24.13 46.98 -64.31
CA ASP A 283 -24.13 46.85 -65.76
C ASP A 283 -25.21 45.88 -66.26
N GLU A 284 -26.22 46.44 -66.94
CA GLU A 284 -27.30 45.66 -67.55
C GLU A 284 -26.75 44.63 -68.56
N GLY A 285 -26.94 43.34 -68.25
CA GLY A 285 -26.53 42.22 -69.11
C GLY A 285 -25.14 41.65 -68.83
N THR A 286 -24.37 42.28 -67.94
CA THR A 286 -23.12 41.71 -67.39
C THR A 286 -23.36 41.20 -65.97
N ASP A 287 -24.07 41.97 -65.15
CA ASP A 287 -24.25 41.65 -63.74
C ASP A 287 -25.52 40.84 -63.45
N ILE A 288 -25.49 40.12 -62.33
CA ILE A 288 -26.61 39.31 -61.86
C ILE A 288 -27.34 40.06 -60.76
N ILE A 289 -28.62 40.34 -60.98
CA ILE A 289 -29.52 40.91 -59.96
C ILE A 289 -29.72 39.89 -58.82
N ILE A 290 -29.55 40.36 -57.58
CA ILE A 290 -29.84 39.62 -56.36
C ILE A 290 -31.29 39.89 -55.96
N ALA A 291 -31.59 41.13 -55.57
CA ALA A 291 -32.91 41.61 -55.17
C ALA A 291 -32.91 43.15 -55.19
N ASP A 292 -34.06 43.76 -55.50
CA ASP A 292 -34.31 45.20 -55.31
C ASP A 292 -34.82 45.37 -53.86
N TYR A 293 -33.91 45.74 -52.96
CA TYR A 293 -34.17 45.80 -51.52
C TYR A 293 -34.97 47.05 -51.15
N ASN A 294 -34.68 48.20 -51.78
CA ASN A 294 -35.35 49.46 -51.48
C ASN A 294 -36.62 49.73 -52.33
N ALA A 295 -36.91 48.88 -53.31
CA ALA A 295 -38.05 48.96 -54.22
C ALA A 295 -38.12 50.25 -55.06
N ASP A 296 -36.98 50.88 -55.36
CA ASP A 296 -36.89 52.10 -56.18
C ASP A 296 -36.83 51.81 -57.70
N GLY A 297 -36.63 50.54 -58.07
CA GLY A 297 -36.54 50.08 -59.45
C GLY A 297 -35.19 50.33 -60.14
N ILE A 298 -34.15 50.66 -59.37
CA ILE A 298 -32.76 50.87 -59.80
C ILE A 298 -31.85 49.94 -58.99
N TYR A 299 -31.20 48.98 -59.65
CA TYR A 299 -30.27 48.08 -58.96
C TYR A 299 -28.95 48.80 -58.65
N GLY A 300 -28.56 48.84 -57.37
CA GLY A 300 -27.35 49.51 -56.92
C GLY A 300 -26.82 49.00 -55.57
N VAL A 301 -26.09 49.88 -54.89
CA VAL A 301 -25.68 49.70 -53.49
C VAL A 301 -26.68 50.47 -52.62
N VAL A 302 -27.32 49.77 -51.70
CA VAL A 302 -28.32 50.31 -50.78
C VAL A 302 -27.75 50.31 -49.37
N TYR A 303 -27.78 51.47 -48.72
CA TYR A 303 -27.36 51.63 -47.34
C TYR A 303 -28.58 51.60 -46.43
N GLU A 304 -28.52 50.78 -45.39
CA GLU A 304 -29.57 50.72 -44.35
C GLU A 304 -29.35 51.77 -43.24
N PHE A 305 -28.25 52.53 -43.32
CA PHE A 305 -27.79 53.55 -42.37
C PHE A 305 -27.13 54.72 -43.10
N GLU A 306 -26.92 55.84 -42.42
CA GLU A 306 -26.12 56.96 -42.91
C GLU A 306 -24.64 56.72 -42.59
N ASP A 307 -23.86 56.29 -43.59
CA ASP A 307 -22.40 56.10 -43.54
C ASP A 307 -21.71 57.47 -43.48
N ARG A 308 -21.24 57.84 -42.28
CA ARG A 308 -20.65 59.17 -42.01
C ARG A 308 -19.14 59.09 -42.01
N GLY A 309 -18.50 59.92 -42.83
CA GLY A 309 -17.07 60.19 -42.68
C GLY A 309 -16.77 61.12 -41.48
N ASN A 310 -15.49 61.40 -41.24
CA ASN A 310 -15.03 62.25 -40.13
C ASN A 310 -14.98 63.74 -40.48
N GLY A 311 -15.19 64.13 -41.73
CA GLY A 311 -15.07 65.51 -42.18
C GLY A 311 -13.62 66.03 -42.14
N LEU A 312 -12.64 65.13 -42.08
CA LEU A 312 -11.20 65.38 -42.22
C LEU A 312 -10.69 64.65 -43.46
N TRP A 313 -9.64 65.16 -44.10
CA TRP A 313 -9.01 64.42 -45.18
C TRP A 313 -8.14 63.30 -44.61
N ASP A 314 -8.39 62.06 -45.03
CA ASP A 314 -7.60 60.91 -44.58
C ASP A 314 -6.50 60.50 -45.56
N PRO A 315 -5.22 60.41 -45.09
CA PRO A 315 -4.16 59.81 -45.88
C PRO A 315 -4.40 58.29 -46.01
N ALA A 316 -3.63 57.62 -46.87
CA ALA A 316 -3.70 56.16 -46.95
C ALA A 316 -3.30 55.52 -45.62
N GLU A 317 -3.90 54.37 -45.31
CA GLU A 317 -3.51 53.58 -44.15
C GLU A 317 -2.06 53.08 -44.28
N VAL A 318 -1.36 53.04 -43.15
CA VAL A 318 0.05 52.66 -43.11
C VAL A 318 0.16 51.15 -43.15
N TRP A 319 1.03 50.64 -44.02
CA TRP A 319 1.27 49.21 -44.20
C TRP A 319 2.76 48.90 -44.23
N TYR A 320 3.11 47.64 -43.98
CA TYR A 320 4.48 47.17 -44.06
C TYR A 320 4.74 46.47 -45.40
N ASP A 321 5.58 47.10 -46.22
CA ASP A 321 6.02 46.54 -47.49
C ASP A 321 6.97 45.36 -47.29
N ILE A 322 6.45 44.15 -47.51
CA ILE A 322 7.18 42.90 -47.33
C ILE A 322 8.11 42.66 -48.52
N ASN A 323 7.68 43.06 -49.72
CA ASN A 323 8.33 42.67 -50.98
C ASN A 323 9.20 43.80 -51.60
N GLU A 324 9.16 45.00 -51.01
CA GLU A 324 9.84 46.23 -51.40
C GLU A 324 9.46 46.74 -52.81
N ASP A 325 8.19 46.65 -53.21
CA ASP A 325 7.69 47.09 -54.51
C ASP A 325 6.89 48.41 -54.52
N ASP A 326 6.75 49.04 -53.35
CA ASP A 326 6.01 50.28 -53.12
C ASP A 326 4.51 50.19 -53.50
N GLN A 327 3.93 48.98 -53.53
CA GLN A 327 2.50 48.73 -53.74
C GLN A 327 1.93 47.81 -52.68
N TYR A 328 0.75 48.16 -52.15
CA TYR A 328 0.07 47.29 -51.19
C TYR A 328 -0.40 45.98 -51.84
N ASP A 329 0.06 44.87 -51.28
CA ASP A 329 -0.39 43.52 -51.55
C ASP A 329 -1.29 42.97 -50.41
N LEU A 330 -2.20 42.06 -50.76
CA LEU A 330 -3.14 41.46 -49.80
C LEU A 330 -2.44 40.68 -48.65
N ASN A 331 -1.15 40.34 -48.78
CA ASN A 331 -0.40 39.63 -47.74
C ASN A 331 0.38 40.54 -46.79
N GLU A 332 0.26 41.85 -46.94
CA GLU A 332 0.99 42.83 -46.17
C GLU A 332 0.13 43.36 -45.01
N PRO A 333 0.68 43.45 -43.79
CA PRO A 333 -0.07 43.95 -42.67
C PRO A 333 -0.20 45.47 -42.76
N TYR A 334 -1.34 45.98 -42.32
CA TYR A 334 -1.67 47.39 -42.30
C TYR A 334 -2.32 47.78 -40.97
N GLU A 335 -2.29 49.07 -40.67
CA GLU A 335 -3.04 49.68 -39.59
C GLU A 335 -4.46 49.98 -40.07
N ASP A 336 -5.42 49.20 -39.58
CA ASP A 336 -6.85 49.42 -39.81
C ASP A 336 -7.34 50.54 -38.88
N ARG A 337 -7.48 51.74 -39.45
CA ARG A 337 -7.87 52.96 -38.72
C ARG A 337 -9.38 53.16 -38.69
N ASN A 338 -10.08 52.75 -39.75
CA ASN A 338 -11.53 52.93 -39.88
C ASN A 338 -12.35 51.67 -39.52
N CYS A 339 -11.70 50.65 -38.96
CA CYS A 339 -12.29 49.40 -38.48
C CYS A 339 -12.97 48.54 -39.55
N ASN A 340 -12.60 48.67 -40.83
CA ASN A 340 -13.28 47.97 -41.91
C ASN A 340 -12.63 46.64 -42.34
N GLU A 341 -11.55 46.24 -41.64
CA GLU A 341 -10.74 45.04 -41.90
C GLU A 341 -10.19 44.96 -43.33
N LYS A 342 -9.95 46.12 -43.98
CA LYS A 342 -9.31 46.23 -45.28
C LYS A 342 -8.37 47.42 -45.31
N TRP A 343 -7.35 47.34 -46.16
CA TRP A 343 -6.50 48.48 -46.41
C TRP A 343 -7.24 49.52 -47.25
N ASP A 344 -7.28 50.75 -46.79
CA ASP A 344 -7.81 51.90 -47.52
C ASP A 344 -6.73 52.85 -48.03
N GLY A 345 -6.91 53.25 -49.30
CA GLY A 345 -6.12 54.33 -49.91
C GLY A 345 -6.58 55.70 -49.43
N SER A 346 -5.76 56.72 -49.70
CA SER A 346 -6.08 58.11 -49.34
C SER A 346 -7.37 58.60 -50.00
N GLU A 347 -8.10 59.46 -49.32
CA GLU A 347 -9.26 60.11 -49.89
C GLU A 347 -8.92 61.00 -51.08
N SER A 348 -9.86 61.09 -52.03
CA SER A 348 -9.67 61.91 -53.22
C SER A 348 -9.91 63.38 -52.93
N PHE A 349 -9.00 64.25 -53.37
CA PHE A 349 -9.11 65.70 -53.22
C PHE A 349 -8.90 66.44 -54.55
N THR A 350 -9.41 67.67 -54.59
CA THR A 350 -9.20 68.60 -55.70
C THR A 350 -7.96 69.44 -55.41
N ASP A 351 -6.83 69.01 -55.98
CA ASP A 351 -5.57 69.75 -55.92
C ASP A 351 -5.67 71.08 -56.70
N ALA A 352 -5.94 72.15 -55.97
CA ALA A 352 -6.17 73.48 -56.53
C ALA A 352 -4.85 74.15 -56.94
N ASN A 353 -3.72 73.69 -56.41
CA ASN A 353 -2.42 74.34 -56.58
C ASN A 353 -1.40 73.48 -57.38
N ALA A 354 -1.76 72.26 -57.74
CA ALA A 354 -1.01 71.27 -58.52
C ALA A 354 0.28 70.76 -57.87
N ASN A 355 0.34 70.62 -56.54
CA ASN A 355 1.49 70.07 -55.81
C ASN A 355 1.41 68.55 -55.55
N ASN A 356 0.27 67.91 -55.84
CA ASN A 356 -0.05 66.50 -55.58
C ASN A 356 -0.05 66.11 -54.09
N THR A 357 -0.31 67.06 -53.19
CA THR A 357 -0.51 66.81 -51.75
C THR A 357 -1.73 67.58 -51.29
N TYR A 358 -2.52 67.02 -50.36
CA TYR A 358 -3.65 67.75 -49.81
C TYR A 358 -3.17 68.97 -49.03
N ASP A 359 -3.72 70.15 -49.33
CA ASP A 359 -3.54 71.36 -48.53
C ASP A 359 -4.83 71.75 -47.80
N ASP A 360 -4.66 72.29 -46.58
CA ASP A 360 -5.77 72.80 -45.80
C ASP A 360 -6.60 73.83 -46.59
N GLY A 361 -7.89 73.52 -46.75
CA GLY A 361 -8.86 74.31 -47.52
C GLY A 361 -9.15 73.80 -48.94
N GLU A 362 -8.55 72.69 -49.37
CA GLU A 362 -8.94 71.99 -50.60
C GLU A 362 -10.21 71.14 -50.41
N GLU A 363 -11.02 71.00 -51.46
CA GLU A 363 -12.22 70.17 -51.43
C GLU A 363 -11.85 68.69 -51.59
N PHE A 364 -12.34 67.82 -50.69
CA PHE A 364 -12.12 66.38 -50.72
C PHE A 364 -13.43 65.59 -50.63
N VAL A 365 -13.35 64.29 -50.89
CA VAL A 365 -14.47 63.35 -50.80
C VAL A 365 -14.35 62.58 -49.48
N ASP A 366 -15.08 63.08 -48.49
CA ASP A 366 -15.25 62.47 -47.16
C ASP A 366 -16.02 61.14 -47.29
N THR A 367 -15.31 60.03 -47.10
CA THR A 367 -15.79 58.67 -47.32
C THR A 367 -15.82 57.93 -45.99
N GLY A 368 -17.00 57.48 -45.56
CA GLY A 368 -17.13 56.62 -44.38
C GLY A 368 -16.57 55.20 -44.58
N ASN A 369 -16.59 54.40 -43.52
CA ASN A 369 -15.98 53.06 -43.49
C ASN A 369 -16.87 51.97 -44.14
N ARG A 370 -18.07 52.32 -44.60
CA ARG A 370 -19.07 51.41 -45.20
C ARG A 370 -19.54 50.30 -44.27
N LEU A 371 -19.37 50.49 -42.97
CA LEU A 371 -19.90 49.64 -41.91
C LEU A 371 -20.82 50.47 -41.03
N TYR A 372 -21.81 49.81 -40.43
CA TYR A 372 -22.65 50.51 -39.47
C TYR A 372 -21.90 50.66 -38.15
N ASP A 373 -21.58 51.89 -37.78
CA ASP A 373 -20.85 52.17 -36.55
C ASP A 373 -21.79 52.19 -35.33
N ALA A 374 -21.43 51.37 -34.34
CA ALA A 374 -22.07 51.41 -33.04
C ALA A 374 -21.59 52.64 -32.25
N THR A 375 -22.21 52.87 -31.08
CA THR A 375 -21.69 53.92 -30.18
C THR A 375 -20.32 53.51 -29.68
N GLU A 376 -19.35 54.41 -29.79
CA GLU A 376 -17.96 54.08 -29.54
C GLU A 376 -17.72 53.70 -28.09
N GLY A 377 -16.86 52.69 -27.93
CA GLY A 377 -16.28 52.36 -26.64
C GLY A 377 -15.26 53.43 -26.24
N PHE A 378 -15.03 53.59 -24.94
CA PHE A 378 -13.87 54.36 -24.50
C PHE A 378 -13.41 53.88 -23.13
N THR A 379 -12.12 54.08 -22.88
CA THR A 379 -11.53 54.03 -21.55
C THR A 379 -11.22 55.44 -21.08
N LEU A 380 -11.22 55.64 -19.77
CA LEU A 380 -10.96 56.95 -19.16
C LEU A 380 -9.57 56.95 -18.55
N LYS A 381 -8.71 57.89 -18.96
CA LYS A 381 -7.36 58.08 -18.42
C LYS A 381 -7.05 59.57 -18.38
N ASP A 382 -6.51 60.03 -17.26
CA ASP A 382 -6.01 61.41 -17.10
C ASP A 382 -4.59 61.45 -17.67
N ILE A 383 -4.44 61.91 -18.92
CA ILE A 383 -3.19 61.82 -19.69
C ILE A 383 -2.22 62.93 -19.27
N ASP A 384 -2.73 64.12 -18.96
CA ASP A 384 -1.94 65.31 -18.64
C ASP A 384 -1.77 65.56 -17.12
N GLY A 385 -2.43 64.76 -16.30
CA GLY A 385 -2.35 64.81 -14.83
C GLY A 385 -3.10 65.99 -14.23
N ASP A 386 -4.06 66.58 -14.96
CA ASP A 386 -4.85 67.73 -14.52
C ASP A 386 -6.03 67.34 -13.59
N GLY A 387 -6.30 66.04 -13.44
CA GLY A 387 -7.37 65.48 -12.61
C GLY A 387 -8.71 65.28 -13.34
N VAL A 388 -8.79 65.56 -14.63
CA VAL A 388 -9.92 65.30 -15.52
C VAL A 388 -9.55 64.14 -16.44
N PRO A 389 -10.30 63.03 -16.44
CA PRO A 389 -9.99 61.92 -17.33
C PRO A 389 -10.35 62.23 -18.79
N ASP A 390 -9.40 62.05 -19.69
CA ASP A 390 -9.57 62.03 -21.13
C ASP A 390 -10.22 60.71 -21.57
N LYS A 391 -10.90 60.75 -22.72
CA LYS A 391 -11.46 59.56 -23.35
C LYS A 391 -10.44 58.99 -24.33
N LEU A 392 -10.07 57.74 -24.12
CA LEU A 392 -9.27 56.96 -25.05
C LEU A 392 -10.21 55.99 -25.78
N LEU A 393 -10.28 56.09 -27.09
CA LEU A 393 -11.21 55.35 -27.95
C LEU A 393 -10.69 53.93 -28.26
N TYR A 394 -10.30 53.24 -27.20
CA TYR A 394 -9.83 51.86 -27.26
C TYR A 394 -10.53 51.03 -26.19
N THR A 395 -10.87 49.77 -26.52
CA THR A 395 -11.43 48.81 -25.56
C THR A 395 -10.60 47.53 -25.49
N ILE A 396 -10.63 46.85 -24.34
CA ILE A 396 -9.86 45.61 -24.13
C ILE A 396 -10.50 44.48 -24.93
N GLN A 397 -9.68 43.76 -25.69
CA GLN A 397 -10.06 42.59 -26.49
C GLN A 397 -9.34 41.31 -26.03
N ASP A 398 -9.86 40.16 -26.46
CA ASP A 398 -9.40 38.83 -26.04
C ASP A 398 -8.07 38.38 -26.66
N LYS A 399 -7.64 39.01 -27.77
CA LYS A 399 -6.41 38.70 -28.51
C LYS A 399 -5.83 39.99 -29.12
N PRO A 400 -4.54 40.03 -29.47
CA PRO A 400 -4.00 41.16 -30.23
C PRO A 400 -4.67 41.24 -31.60
N ALA A 401 -5.08 42.43 -32.07
CA ALA A 401 -5.77 42.58 -33.36
C ALA A 401 -5.06 43.44 -34.42
N ASN A 402 -4.42 44.54 -34.06
CA ASN A 402 -4.00 45.54 -35.05
C ASN A 402 -2.48 45.72 -35.05
N LEU A 403 -1.93 46.03 -36.23
CA LEU A 403 -0.56 46.44 -36.40
C LEU A 403 -0.39 47.82 -35.74
N LEU A 404 0.58 47.97 -34.85
CA LEU A 404 0.81 49.25 -34.18
C LEU A 404 1.77 50.10 -35.02
N VAL A 405 1.42 51.37 -35.16
CA VAL A 405 2.17 52.35 -35.96
C VAL A 405 2.45 53.58 -35.11
N ASP A 406 3.71 53.98 -35.06
CA ASP A 406 4.15 55.17 -34.35
C ASP A 406 4.01 56.41 -35.24
N TRP A 407 3.08 57.28 -34.87
CA TRP A 407 2.76 58.56 -35.53
C TRP A 407 3.48 59.75 -34.87
N SER A 408 4.57 59.49 -34.14
CA SER A 408 5.45 60.55 -33.59
C SER A 408 5.95 61.54 -34.66
N ASP A 409 6.11 61.07 -35.90
CA ASP A 409 6.26 61.90 -37.10
C ASP A 409 5.04 61.69 -38.02
N GLN A 410 4.12 62.66 -38.02
CA GLN A 410 2.85 62.61 -38.77
C GLN A 410 3.05 62.49 -40.29
N GLU A 411 4.21 62.90 -40.80
CA GLU A 411 4.52 62.82 -42.24
C GLU A 411 5.17 61.48 -42.61
N ASN A 412 5.76 60.76 -41.64
CA ASN A 412 6.48 59.51 -41.85
C ASN A 412 6.19 58.52 -40.69
N PRO A 413 4.94 58.03 -40.58
CA PRO A 413 4.58 57.06 -39.56
C PRO A 413 5.36 55.75 -39.71
N VAL A 414 5.72 55.11 -38.60
CA VAL A 414 6.59 53.93 -38.58
C VAL A 414 5.86 52.71 -38.03
N VAL A 415 5.79 51.63 -38.81
CA VAL A 415 5.27 50.34 -38.36
C VAL A 415 6.17 49.70 -37.29
N LEU A 416 5.58 49.25 -36.19
CA LEU A 416 6.30 48.53 -35.13
C LEU A 416 6.16 47.02 -35.26
N LEU A 417 7.05 46.36 -36.01
CA LEU A 417 7.03 44.89 -36.10
C LEU A 417 7.54 44.18 -34.85
N GLU A 418 8.47 44.82 -34.14
CA GLU A 418 9.08 44.32 -32.91
C GLU A 418 8.91 45.38 -31.82
N ILE A 419 8.35 44.99 -30.67
CA ILE A 419 8.18 45.88 -29.51
C ILE A 419 8.91 45.27 -28.33
N SER A 420 9.91 46.00 -27.86
CA SER A 420 10.81 45.66 -26.77
C SER A 420 10.50 46.48 -25.51
N LEU A 421 11.27 46.24 -24.45
CA LEU A 421 11.14 46.93 -23.17
C LEU A 421 11.39 48.45 -23.30
N ASN A 422 10.48 49.25 -22.73
CA ASN A 422 10.45 50.72 -22.79
C ASN A 422 10.22 51.33 -24.18
N ASP A 423 9.71 50.55 -25.14
CA ASP A 423 9.22 51.13 -26.38
C ASP A 423 7.90 51.88 -26.12
N ASP A 424 7.82 53.08 -26.66
CA ASP A 424 6.66 53.97 -26.59
C ASP A 424 6.00 54.04 -27.98
N LEU A 425 4.74 54.45 -28.01
CA LEU A 425 3.95 54.63 -29.24
C LEU A 425 3.15 55.93 -29.15
N THR A 426 3.20 56.75 -30.19
CA THR A 426 2.28 57.88 -30.35
C THR A 426 1.22 57.53 -31.39
N ASP A 427 -0.05 57.68 -31.07
CA ASP A 427 -1.13 57.50 -32.05
C ASP A 427 -1.28 58.71 -33.00
N ARG A 428 -2.11 58.57 -34.04
CA ARG A 428 -2.37 59.63 -35.01
C ARG A 428 -2.82 60.95 -34.37
N TRP A 429 -3.53 60.88 -33.24
CA TRP A 429 -4.07 62.05 -32.53
C TRP A 429 -3.08 62.67 -31.53
N GLY A 430 -1.88 62.12 -31.41
CA GLY A 430 -0.81 62.62 -30.56
C GLY A 430 -0.87 62.12 -29.11
N ASN A 431 -1.70 61.12 -28.82
CA ASN A 431 -1.70 60.46 -27.51
C ASN A 431 -0.50 59.53 -27.39
N VAL A 432 0.23 59.63 -26.28
CA VAL A 432 1.44 58.85 -26.04
C VAL A 432 1.14 57.69 -25.10
N TYR A 433 1.47 56.48 -25.55
CA TYR A 433 1.42 55.24 -24.80
C TYR A 433 2.84 54.81 -24.45
N THR A 434 3.19 54.90 -23.17
CA THR A 434 4.55 54.63 -22.71
C THR A 434 4.74 53.20 -22.24
N ASP A 435 5.97 52.70 -22.38
CA ASP A 435 6.42 51.42 -21.86
C ASP A 435 5.47 50.26 -22.20
N ILE A 436 5.20 50.02 -23.50
CA ILE A 436 4.25 48.98 -23.94
C ILE A 436 4.52 47.62 -23.25
N ILE A 437 5.81 47.32 -23.05
CA ILE A 437 6.31 46.35 -22.08
C ILE A 437 7.04 47.11 -20.97
N GLU A 438 6.66 46.87 -19.71
CA GLU A 438 7.23 47.52 -18.52
C GLU A 438 7.97 46.53 -17.61
N GLU A 439 8.87 47.06 -16.77
CA GLU A 439 9.48 46.34 -15.65
C GLU A 439 8.82 46.73 -14.32
N VAL A 440 8.36 45.74 -13.57
CA VAL A 440 7.75 45.94 -12.25
C VAL A 440 8.44 45.10 -11.18
N ASP A 441 8.62 45.70 -10.01
CA ASP A 441 9.06 44.97 -8.81
C ASP A 441 7.95 44.01 -8.37
N PHE A 442 8.28 42.71 -8.34
CA PHE A 442 7.38 41.64 -7.96
C PHE A 442 7.88 40.96 -6.68
N LEU A 443 7.24 41.29 -5.57
CA LEU A 443 7.48 40.65 -4.27
C LEU A 443 6.54 39.44 -4.09
N ASP A 444 7.11 38.24 -4.12
CA ASP A 444 6.35 37.01 -3.90
C ASP A 444 6.48 36.54 -2.45
N PHE A 445 5.41 36.73 -1.68
CA PHE A 445 5.32 36.28 -0.30
C PHE A 445 4.81 34.84 -0.22
N LYS A 446 5.61 33.96 0.39
CA LYS A 446 5.27 32.56 0.62
C LYS A 446 5.31 32.21 2.10
N GLN A 447 4.36 31.37 2.50
CA GLN A 447 4.29 30.85 3.86
C GLN A 447 4.11 29.33 3.82
N GLN A 448 4.73 28.65 4.79
CA GLN A 448 4.62 27.22 4.97
C GLN A 448 4.44 26.88 6.44
N TYR A 449 3.64 25.86 6.72
CA TYR A 449 3.37 25.38 8.07
C TYR A 449 3.96 23.98 8.22
N VAL A 450 4.63 23.75 9.35
CA VAL A 450 5.09 22.42 9.76
C VAL A 450 4.43 22.07 11.09
N ASP A 451 4.02 20.80 11.24
CA ASP A 451 3.48 20.30 12.49
C ASP A 451 4.59 20.32 13.56
N ASP A 452 4.30 20.88 14.73
CA ASP A 452 5.26 20.93 15.85
C ASP A 452 5.12 19.68 16.69
N VAL A 453 6.21 18.97 16.94
CA VAL A 453 6.21 17.78 17.80
C VAL A 453 6.30 18.26 19.25
N ASP A 454 5.32 17.91 20.09
CA ASP A 454 5.33 18.23 21.52
C ASP A 454 6.10 17.16 22.31
N SER A 455 5.75 15.89 22.06
CA SER A 455 6.44 14.78 22.70
C SER A 455 6.39 13.49 21.90
N VAL A 456 7.45 12.70 22.05
CA VAL A 456 7.52 11.33 21.53
C VAL A 456 7.58 10.38 22.72
N VAL A 457 6.58 9.49 22.80
CA VAL A 457 6.52 8.46 23.83
C VAL A 457 6.80 7.11 23.21
N THR A 458 7.89 6.48 23.63
CA THR A 458 8.20 5.10 23.27
C THR A 458 7.77 4.18 24.41
N LEU A 459 6.84 3.27 24.13
CA LEU A 459 6.45 2.22 25.07
C LEU A 459 7.09 0.90 24.68
N TYR A 460 7.97 0.40 25.53
CA TYR A 460 8.51 -0.96 25.45
C TYR A 460 7.55 -1.91 26.17
N THR A 461 7.06 -2.90 25.46
CA THR A 461 6.23 -3.99 26.01
C THR A 461 6.84 -5.34 25.73
N ARG A 462 6.43 -6.37 26.47
CA ARG A 462 6.83 -7.74 26.18
C ARG A 462 6.17 -8.23 24.91
N GLU A 463 6.86 -9.06 24.13
CA GLU A 463 6.25 -9.70 22.97
C GLU A 463 5.16 -10.66 23.41
N LYS A 464 4.01 -10.69 22.71
CA LYS A 464 2.91 -11.61 23.04
C LYS A 464 3.17 -12.96 22.37
N VAL A 465 3.33 -14.01 23.17
CA VAL A 465 3.61 -15.39 22.70
C VAL A 465 2.32 -16.12 22.35
N GLY A 466 1.24 -15.89 23.10
CA GLY A 466 -0.04 -16.56 22.83
C GLY A 466 -1.15 -16.10 23.77
N HIS A 467 -2.40 -16.31 23.36
CA HIS A 467 -3.59 -15.97 24.16
C HIS A 467 -4.61 -17.10 24.03
N ILE A 468 -5.01 -17.69 25.15
CA ILE A 468 -6.08 -18.69 25.22
C ILE A 468 -7.37 -17.97 25.62
N LYS A 469 -8.32 -17.83 24.70
CA LYS A 469 -9.55 -17.03 24.91
C LYS A 469 -10.68 -17.76 25.64
N HIS A 470 -10.75 -19.08 25.49
CA HIS A 470 -11.77 -19.96 26.07
C HIS A 470 -11.11 -20.92 27.03
N HIS A 471 -11.41 -20.78 28.32
CA HIS A 471 -10.85 -21.66 29.34
C HIS A 471 -11.90 -22.02 30.38
N ASP A 472 -12.16 -23.31 30.53
CA ASP A 472 -13.01 -23.88 31.60
C ASP A 472 -12.17 -24.39 32.77
N GLN A 473 -10.84 -24.46 32.62
CA GLN A 473 -9.97 -25.02 33.65
C GLN A 473 -9.30 -23.90 34.44
N LEU A 474 -8.53 -24.25 35.45
CA LEU A 474 -7.65 -23.31 36.13
C LEU A 474 -6.26 -23.45 35.54
N PRO A 475 -5.40 -22.42 35.66
CA PRO A 475 -4.03 -22.55 35.22
C PRO A 475 -3.32 -23.77 35.82
N GLU A 476 -3.57 -24.11 37.08
CA GLU A 476 -2.99 -25.27 37.77
C GLU A 476 -3.31 -26.64 37.13
N ASP A 477 -4.17 -26.70 36.13
CA ASP A 477 -4.51 -27.92 35.39
C ASP A 477 -3.59 -28.18 34.17
N TYR A 478 -2.68 -27.25 33.84
CA TYR A 478 -1.70 -27.42 32.77
C TYR A 478 -0.35 -27.94 33.27
N PHE A 479 0.30 -28.75 32.45
CA PHE A 479 1.61 -29.34 32.72
C PHE A 479 2.59 -29.01 31.60
N ILE A 480 3.74 -28.43 31.94
CA ILE A 480 4.82 -28.16 30.98
C ILE A 480 5.82 -29.31 30.98
N THR A 481 6.21 -29.73 29.78
CA THR A 481 7.34 -30.64 29.56
C THR A 481 8.35 -30.02 28.61
N LYS A 482 9.60 -30.47 28.70
CA LYS A 482 10.68 -30.09 27.79
C LYS A 482 11.26 -31.35 27.17
N SER A 483 11.37 -31.36 25.84
CA SER A 483 12.18 -32.30 25.08
C SER A 483 13.48 -31.62 24.65
N GLU A 484 14.62 -32.28 24.78
CA GLU A 484 15.92 -31.75 24.36
C GLU A 484 16.74 -32.84 23.65
N TRP A 485 17.35 -32.50 22.52
CA TRP A 485 18.19 -33.39 21.72
C TRP A 485 19.33 -32.62 21.02
N THR A 486 20.30 -33.35 20.49
CA THR A 486 21.40 -32.75 19.71
C THR A 486 21.48 -33.36 18.31
N THR A 487 21.75 -32.56 17.30
CA THR A 487 22.09 -33.02 15.95
C THR A 487 23.55 -32.68 15.63
N THR A 488 24.20 -33.46 14.77
CA THR A 488 25.58 -33.20 14.36
C THR A 488 25.61 -32.93 12.86
N SER A 489 25.81 -31.67 12.48
CA SER A 489 25.93 -31.26 11.07
C SER A 489 27.31 -30.66 10.82
N GLY A 490 28.03 -31.19 9.82
CA GLY A 490 29.37 -30.70 9.46
C GLY A 490 30.44 -30.80 10.55
N GLY A 491 30.26 -31.66 11.56
CA GLY A 491 31.17 -31.80 12.72
C GLY A 491 30.91 -30.82 13.86
N VAL A 492 29.85 -30.01 13.78
CA VAL A 492 29.36 -29.16 14.86
C VAL A 492 28.14 -29.83 15.50
N GLU A 493 28.13 -29.97 16.82
CA GLU A 493 26.96 -30.41 17.57
C GLU A 493 26.04 -29.21 17.83
N GLU A 494 24.82 -29.27 17.31
CA GLU A 494 23.77 -28.28 17.54
C GLU A 494 22.76 -28.84 18.55
N ARG A 495 22.48 -28.05 19.59
CA ARG A 495 21.50 -28.38 20.63
C ARG A 495 20.13 -27.85 20.24
N HIS A 496 19.13 -28.72 20.32
CA HIS A 496 17.73 -28.43 20.04
C HIS A 496 16.87 -28.74 21.26
N TYR A 497 15.81 -27.98 21.45
CA TYR A 497 14.83 -28.22 22.50
C TYR A 497 13.45 -27.76 22.07
N ASN A 498 12.43 -28.24 22.77
CA ASN A 498 11.06 -27.79 22.60
C ASN A 498 10.25 -27.98 23.88
N TYR A 499 9.29 -27.10 24.10
CA TYR A 499 8.36 -27.15 25.23
C TYR A 499 6.99 -27.62 24.77
N GLN A 500 6.37 -28.52 25.53
CA GLN A 500 5.01 -28.97 25.29
C GLN A 500 4.14 -28.66 26.51
N ILE A 501 2.89 -28.30 26.26
CA ILE A 501 1.90 -27.97 27.29
C ILE A 501 0.76 -28.97 27.17
N PHE A 502 0.49 -29.71 28.24
CA PHE A 502 -0.58 -30.71 28.30
C PHE A 502 -1.57 -30.39 29.40
N TYR A 503 -2.78 -30.92 29.29
CA TYR A 503 -3.74 -30.94 30.38
C TYR A 503 -4.68 -32.13 30.23
N GLU A 504 -5.26 -32.57 31.34
CA GLU A 504 -6.20 -33.69 31.37
C GLU A 504 -7.60 -33.21 31.77
N GLN A 505 -8.51 -33.12 30.80
CA GLN A 505 -9.93 -32.88 31.05
C GLN A 505 -10.75 -33.58 29.97
N ASN A 506 -11.55 -34.55 30.39
CA ASN A 506 -12.30 -35.51 29.55
C ASN A 506 -11.43 -36.40 28.64
N HIS A 507 -10.34 -35.86 28.11
CA HIS A 507 -9.33 -36.42 27.22
C HIS A 507 -7.93 -35.93 27.64
N VAL A 508 -6.88 -36.49 27.04
CA VAL A 508 -5.53 -35.92 27.14
C VAL A 508 -5.39 -34.91 26.02
N ASN A 509 -5.18 -33.65 26.38
CA ASN A 509 -5.12 -32.53 25.45
C ASN A 509 -3.71 -31.92 25.43
N GLN A 510 -3.34 -31.39 24.28
CA GLN A 510 -2.10 -30.65 24.06
C GLN A 510 -2.45 -29.25 23.58
N VAL A 511 -1.88 -28.23 24.21
CA VAL A 511 -2.01 -26.84 23.76
C VAL A 511 -0.91 -26.56 22.76
N VAL A 512 -1.30 -26.19 21.55
CA VAL A 512 -0.37 -25.94 20.44
C VAL A 512 -0.72 -24.66 19.72
N HIS A 513 0.24 -24.11 18.96
CA HIS A 513 -0.08 -23.21 17.87
C HIS A 513 -0.55 -24.06 16.69
N PRO A 514 -1.81 -23.93 16.23
CA PRO A 514 -2.27 -24.65 15.04
C PRO A 514 -1.35 -24.35 13.85
N ALA A 515 -0.79 -25.41 13.30
CA ALA A 515 0.19 -25.38 12.22
C ALA A 515 -0.45 -25.85 10.91
N TYR A 516 -0.27 -25.09 9.84
CA TYR A 516 -0.79 -25.38 8.51
C TYR A 516 0.36 -25.48 7.53
N PHE A 517 0.40 -26.58 6.77
CA PHE A 517 1.50 -26.81 5.84
C PHE A 517 1.56 -25.71 4.77
N LEU A 518 2.78 -25.32 4.40
CA LEU A 518 3.03 -24.41 3.29
C LEU A 518 3.46 -25.21 2.05
N PRO A 519 2.77 -25.10 0.90
CA PRO A 519 3.21 -25.74 -0.34
C PRO A 519 4.38 -24.99 -0.99
N ILE A 520 5.03 -25.64 -1.97
CA ILE A 520 6.02 -24.99 -2.86
C ILE A 520 5.38 -23.75 -3.49
N GLY A 521 6.12 -22.63 -3.50
CA GLY A 521 5.65 -21.32 -3.96
C GLY A 521 5.56 -20.28 -2.84
N PHE A 522 5.43 -20.71 -1.58
CA PHE A 522 5.69 -19.88 -0.40
C PHE A 522 7.17 -19.86 0.00
N TYR A 523 7.93 -20.85 -0.48
CA TYR A 523 9.38 -20.96 -0.39
C TYR A 523 9.90 -21.58 -1.69
N PHE A 524 11.15 -21.25 -2.06
CA PHE A 524 11.81 -21.74 -3.28
C PHE A 524 13.02 -22.64 -2.97
N SER A 525 13.55 -22.58 -1.74
CA SER A 525 14.58 -23.51 -1.26
C SER A 525 14.30 -24.00 0.17
N PRO A 526 14.75 -25.22 0.54
CA PRO A 526 14.59 -25.77 1.90
C PRO A 526 15.19 -24.89 3.02
N GLY A 527 16.20 -24.08 2.70
CA GLY A 527 16.83 -23.16 3.65
C GLY A 527 16.01 -21.91 3.97
N GLU A 528 15.00 -21.60 3.15
CA GLU A 528 14.05 -20.50 3.38
C GLU A 528 12.88 -20.91 4.28
N ILE A 529 12.78 -22.21 4.59
CA ILE A 529 11.72 -22.79 5.41
C ILE A 529 12.14 -22.72 6.89
N GLN A 530 11.30 -22.17 7.76
CA GLN A 530 11.51 -22.28 9.22
C GLN A 530 11.30 -23.74 9.69
N ASP A 531 10.09 -24.28 9.59
CA ASP A 531 9.80 -25.70 9.90
C ASP A 531 8.91 -26.38 8.85
N GLY A 532 8.33 -25.62 7.91
CA GLY A 532 7.45 -26.09 6.84
C GLY A 532 6.01 -25.62 6.96
N PHE A 533 5.70 -24.88 8.02
CA PHE A 533 4.34 -24.59 8.43
C PHE A 533 4.14 -23.10 8.71
N TRP A 534 2.91 -22.65 8.50
CA TRP A 534 2.41 -21.39 9.02
C TRP A 534 1.65 -21.63 10.32
N HIS A 535 1.89 -20.79 11.33
CA HIS A 535 1.32 -20.94 12.67
C HIS A 535 0.29 -19.85 12.95
N LYS A 536 -0.86 -20.23 13.52
CA LYS A 536 -1.77 -19.25 14.13
C LYS A 536 -1.08 -18.59 15.33
N ARG A 537 -1.34 -17.29 15.53
CA ARG A 537 -0.83 -16.54 16.69
C ARG A 537 -1.49 -16.93 18.02
N GLN A 538 -2.68 -17.52 17.96
CA GLN A 538 -3.42 -17.96 19.15
C GLN A 538 -3.13 -19.42 19.42
N LEU A 539 -3.00 -19.75 20.70
CA LEU A 539 -2.90 -21.13 21.16
C LEU A 539 -4.30 -21.74 21.15
N GLU A 540 -4.41 -22.95 20.62
CA GLU A 540 -5.64 -23.72 20.62
C GLU A 540 -5.39 -25.07 21.29
N SER A 541 -6.42 -25.61 21.92
CA SER A 541 -6.37 -26.94 22.51
C SER A 541 -6.69 -28.00 21.47
N GLU A 542 -5.80 -28.99 21.33
CA GLU A 542 -6.03 -30.15 20.50
C GLU A 542 -6.07 -31.43 21.34
N VAL A 543 -7.02 -32.32 21.05
CA VAL A 543 -7.05 -33.63 21.68
C VAL A 543 -5.88 -34.47 21.16
N LEU A 544 -4.98 -34.87 22.07
CA LEU A 544 -3.89 -35.79 21.78
C LEU A 544 -4.40 -37.23 21.83
N TYR A 545 -5.02 -37.63 22.95
CA TYR A 545 -5.60 -38.96 23.13
C TYR A 545 -7.06 -38.85 23.56
N PHE A 546 -7.97 -39.34 22.71
CA PHE A 546 -9.37 -39.46 23.07
C PHE A 546 -9.57 -40.59 24.08
N THR A 547 -10.40 -40.33 25.09
CA THR A 547 -10.71 -41.28 26.15
C THR A 547 -12.20 -41.36 26.39
N SER A 548 -12.71 -42.55 26.68
CA SER A 548 -14.10 -42.77 27.10
C SER A 548 -14.13 -42.96 28.61
N ASN A 549 -14.69 -41.99 29.35
CA ASN A 549 -14.68 -41.95 30.82
C ASN A 549 -13.28 -42.15 31.44
N GLY A 550 -12.26 -41.49 30.87
CA GLY A 550 -10.87 -41.59 31.33
C GLY A 550 -10.14 -42.87 30.92
N THR A 551 -10.76 -43.74 30.10
CA THR A 551 -10.12 -44.98 29.62
C THR A 551 -9.76 -44.93 28.13
N ILE A 552 -8.62 -45.53 27.80
CA ILE A 552 -8.22 -45.90 26.44
C ILE A 552 -8.72 -47.33 26.16
N ARG A 553 -9.29 -47.57 24.98
CA ARG A 553 -9.98 -48.83 24.63
C ARG A 553 -9.50 -49.36 23.28
N ASP A 554 -9.27 -50.66 23.20
CA ASP A 554 -8.98 -51.33 21.93
C ASP A 554 -10.14 -51.16 20.94
N GLY A 555 -9.84 -50.84 19.68
CA GLY A 555 -10.82 -50.61 18.63
C GLY A 555 -11.56 -49.27 18.70
N GLU A 556 -11.08 -48.32 19.53
CA GLU A 556 -11.60 -46.95 19.51
C GLU A 556 -11.32 -46.29 18.15
N GLN A 557 -12.30 -45.57 17.61
CA GLN A 557 -12.17 -44.80 16.39
C GLN A 557 -12.92 -43.47 16.49
N VAL A 558 -12.21 -42.38 16.20
CA VAL A 558 -12.77 -41.03 16.16
C VAL A 558 -12.24 -40.33 14.93
N ASP A 559 -13.14 -40.06 13.99
CA ASP A 559 -12.82 -39.22 12.84
C ASP A 559 -13.40 -37.81 13.08
N THR A 560 -12.71 -36.76 12.62
CA THR A 560 -13.19 -35.37 12.61
C THR A 560 -12.81 -34.70 11.29
N ALA A 561 -13.65 -33.79 10.79
CA ALA A 561 -13.32 -32.99 9.61
C ALA A 561 -13.91 -31.58 9.75
N TYR A 562 -13.15 -30.56 9.36
CA TYR A 562 -13.59 -29.17 9.42
C TYR A 562 -12.84 -28.32 8.38
N TYR A 563 -13.40 -27.15 8.09
CA TYR A 563 -12.71 -26.11 7.35
C TYR A 563 -12.10 -25.09 8.31
N ASP A 564 -10.93 -24.59 7.97
CA ASP A 564 -10.25 -23.55 8.74
C ASP A 564 -9.67 -22.49 7.82
N THR A 565 -10.01 -21.24 8.10
CA THR A 565 -9.59 -20.08 7.30
C THR A 565 -8.40 -19.42 7.98
N THR A 566 -7.26 -19.42 7.30
CA THR A 566 -6.02 -18.81 7.79
C THR A 566 -5.67 -17.56 7.00
N ALA A 567 -4.66 -16.80 7.45
CA ALA A 567 -4.16 -15.64 6.71
C ALA A 567 -3.50 -16.01 5.36
N ILE A 568 -3.22 -17.30 5.15
CA ILE A 568 -2.52 -17.80 3.97
C ILE A 568 -3.49 -18.48 3.00
N ALA A 569 -4.37 -19.34 3.50
CA ALA A 569 -5.37 -20.07 2.71
C ALA A 569 -6.50 -20.67 3.56
N ILE A 570 -7.50 -21.23 2.88
CA ILE A 570 -8.53 -22.06 3.51
C ILE A 570 -8.09 -23.52 3.41
N TYR A 571 -8.05 -24.22 4.55
CA TYR A 571 -7.68 -25.63 4.63
C TYR A 571 -8.90 -26.47 4.99
N PHE A 572 -9.05 -27.60 4.29
CA PHE A 572 -9.91 -28.69 4.74
C PHE A 572 -9.06 -29.67 5.54
N VAL A 573 -9.36 -29.80 6.84
CA VAL A 573 -8.58 -30.60 7.79
C VAL A 573 -9.38 -31.83 8.19
N GLU A 574 -8.80 -32.99 7.97
CA GLU A 574 -9.34 -34.30 8.34
C GLU A 574 -8.41 -34.93 9.38
N LYS A 575 -8.95 -35.33 10.54
CA LYS A 575 -8.21 -36.05 11.58
C LYS A 575 -8.89 -37.39 11.84
N SER A 576 -8.12 -38.47 11.90
CA SER A 576 -8.58 -39.81 12.27
C SER A 576 -7.73 -40.32 13.43
N TYR A 577 -8.39 -40.89 14.43
CA TYR A 577 -7.79 -41.45 15.63
C TYR A 577 -8.23 -42.90 15.76
N THR A 578 -7.29 -43.82 15.86
CA THR A 578 -7.56 -45.24 16.09
C THR A 578 -6.69 -45.82 17.20
N VAL A 579 -7.24 -46.78 17.93
CA VAL A 579 -6.54 -47.47 19.03
C VAL A 579 -6.59 -48.97 18.82
N GLU A 580 -5.45 -49.63 19.00
CA GLU A 580 -5.35 -51.09 19.00
C GLU A 580 -4.44 -51.59 20.12
N SER A 581 -4.77 -52.74 20.68
CA SER A 581 -3.93 -53.49 21.59
C SER A 581 -2.69 -54.01 20.85
N SER A 582 -1.53 -53.79 21.45
CA SER A 582 -0.25 -54.05 20.79
C SER A 582 0.82 -54.44 21.81
N GLN A 583 2.00 -54.76 21.29
CA GLN A 583 3.21 -54.93 22.06
C GLN A 583 4.33 -54.13 21.41
N ALA A 584 5.27 -53.62 22.21
CA ALA A 584 6.41 -52.85 21.73
C ALA A 584 7.71 -53.41 22.30
N THR A 585 8.69 -53.66 21.45
CA THR A 585 10.05 -54.00 21.86
C THR A 585 10.92 -52.77 21.68
N VAL A 586 11.57 -52.33 22.76
CA VAL A 586 12.46 -51.15 22.77
C VAL A 586 13.66 -51.43 23.69
N PRO A 587 14.81 -50.77 23.48
CA PRO A 587 16.04 -50.97 24.26
C PRO A 587 15.99 -50.31 25.64
N ALA A 588 14.98 -50.67 26.47
CA ALA A 588 14.69 -50.06 27.77
C ALA A 588 14.84 -51.01 28.98
N ALA A 589 15.63 -52.09 28.86
CA ALA A 589 15.76 -53.04 29.95
C ALA A 589 16.31 -52.39 31.24
N ARG A 590 15.60 -52.58 32.35
CA ARG A 590 16.03 -52.10 33.68
C ARG A 590 17.36 -52.73 34.14
N LYS A 591 17.65 -53.95 33.69
CA LYS A 591 18.90 -54.67 33.99
C LYS A 591 19.68 -54.81 32.69
N ARG A 592 20.86 -54.16 32.62
CA ARG A 592 21.76 -54.20 31.45
C ARG A 592 22.97 -55.14 31.63
N TYR A 593 23.25 -55.58 32.84
CA TYR A 593 24.46 -56.35 33.17
C TYR A 593 24.24 -57.34 34.32
N GLU A 594 25.16 -58.28 34.47
CA GLU A 594 25.32 -59.16 35.63
C GLU A 594 26.61 -58.81 36.39
N ASN A 595 26.53 -58.79 37.72
CA ASN A 595 27.69 -58.49 38.58
C ASN A 595 28.26 -59.80 39.12
N ASP A 596 29.49 -60.12 38.72
CA ASP A 596 30.18 -61.35 39.11
C ASP A 596 30.82 -61.26 40.51
N GLY A 597 30.65 -60.13 41.21
CA GLY A 597 31.14 -59.91 42.59
C GLY A 597 32.64 -59.60 42.69
N SER A 598 33.35 -59.57 41.57
CA SER A 598 34.79 -59.31 41.45
C SER A 598 35.15 -57.86 41.13
N GLY A 599 34.15 -56.98 40.91
CA GLY A 599 34.35 -55.61 40.41
C GLY A 599 34.37 -55.51 38.87
N THR A 600 33.93 -56.57 38.18
CA THR A 600 33.73 -56.61 36.72
C THR A 600 32.26 -56.96 36.45
N PHE A 601 31.69 -56.36 35.41
CA PHE A 601 30.30 -56.54 35.00
C PHE A 601 30.25 -57.20 33.63
N THR A 602 29.41 -58.21 33.48
CA THR A 602 29.16 -58.87 32.18
C THR A 602 27.90 -58.26 31.56
N CYS A 603 28.04 -57.63 30.39
CA CYS A 603 26.93 -56.97 29.70
C CYS A 603 25.98 -57.99 29.08
N LEU A 604 24.67 -57.79 29.26
CA LEU A 604 23.64 -58.73 28.78
C LEU A 604 23.41 -58.66 27.26
N PHE A 605 23.83 -57.59 26.61
CA PHE A 605 23.66 -57.40 25.17
C PHE A 605 24.59 -58.31 24.34
N ASP A 606 25.89 -58.31 24.64
CA ASP A 606 26.93 -58.99 23.84
C ASP A 606 27.86 -59.91 24.65
N ASN A 607 27.64 -60.04 25.97
CA ASN A 607 28.53 -60.72 26.92
C ASN A 607 29.95 -60.11 27.03
N SER A 608 30.12 -58.83 26.69
CA SER A 608 31.36 -58.10 26.96
C SER A 608 31.57 -57.90 28.46
N MET A 609 32.83 -57.76 28.89
CA MET A 609 33.20 -57.53 30.28
C MET A 609 33.71 -56.10 30.46
N VAL A 610 33.03 -55.33 31.29
CA VAL A 610 33.32 -53.91 31.56
C VAL A 610 33.61 -53.66 33.03
N THR A 611 34.32 -52.57 33.33
CA THR A 611 34.62 -52.15 34.72
C THR A 611 33.62 -51.15 35.27
N ASP A 612 32.86 -50.49 34.39
CA ASP A 612 31.78 -49.57 34.74
C ASP A 612 30.46 -50.12 34.17
N PRO A 613 29.42 -50.33 35.01
CA PRO A 613 28.13 -50.84 34.54
C PRO A 613 27.41 -49.93 33.53
N GLU A 614 27.73 -48.64 33.50
CA GLU A 614 27.17 -47.68 32.53
C GLU A 614 27.74 -47.85 31.11
N GLU A 615 28.87 -48.55 30.95
CA GLU A 615 29.45 -48.89 29.64
C GLU A 615 28.68 -50.03 28.95
N CYS A 616 27.77 -50.72 29.65
CA CYS A 616 26.99 -51.78 29.04
C CYS A 616 25.91 -51.23 28.09
N PRO A 617 25.83 -51.75 26.85
CA PRO A 617 24.81 -51.36 25.88
C PRO A 617 23.40 -51.61 26.40
N ALA A 618 22.44 -50.89 25.85
CA ALA A 618 21.04 -51.10 26.15
C ALA A 618 20.57 -52.47 25.64
N VAL A 619 19.56 -53.02 26.31
CA VAL A 619 19.02 -54.35 26.00
C VAL A 619 17.54 -54.21 25.73
N ASP A 620 17.08 -54.91 24.70
CA ASP A 620 15.67 -54.94 24.32
C ASP A 620 14.78 -55.50 25.43
N THR A 621 13.64 -54.86 25.63
CA THR A 621 12.55 -55.31 26.49
C THR A 621 11.24 -55.21 25.72
N THR A 622 10.46 -56.28 25.75
CA THR A 622 9.13 -56.32 25.14
C THR A 622 8.06 -56.00 26.17
N PHE A 623 7.38 -54.88 25.98
CA PHE A 623 6.18 -54.51 26.71
C PHE A 623 4.96 -55.14 26.04
N THR A 624 4.26 -56.02 26.76
CA THR A 624 3.11 -56.79 26.23
C THR A 624 1.76 -56.15 26.53
N ASP A 625 1.71 -55.23 27.48
CA ASP A 625 0.50 -54.48 27.85
C ASP A 625 0.63 -53.04 27.31
N CYS A 626 0.37 -52.91 26.00
CA CYS A 626 0.45 -51.63 25.30
C CYS A 626 -0.80 -51.35 24.47
N PHE A 627 -1.13 -50.07 24.37
CA PHE A 627 -2.02 -49.56 23.33
C PHE A 627 -1.19 -48.84 22.27
N LYS A 628 -1.34 -49.23 21.00
CA LYS A 628 -0.88 -48.44 19.87
C LYS A 628 -1.98 -47.49 19.46
N VAL A 629 -1.69 -46.21 19.51
CA VAL A 629 -2.56 -45.13 19.08
C VAL A 629 -2.05 -44.60 17.75
N THR A 630 -2.89 -44.60 16.73
CA THR A 630 -2.58 -44.03 15.42
C THR A 630 -3.42 -42.78 15.18
N ARG A 631 -2.75 -41.65 14.95
CA ARG A 631 -3.35 -40.37 14.59
C ARG A 631 -2.97 -40.03 13.16
N LEU A 632 -3.96 -39.87 12.29
CA LEU A 632 -3.79 -39.45 10.92
C LEU A 632 -4.38 -38.05 10.75
N LEU A 633 -3.57 -37.11 10.31
CA LEU A 633 -3.96 -35.76 9.92
C LEU A 633 -3.80 -35.67 8.40
N THR A 634 -4.83 -35.20 7.70
CA THR A 634 -4.75 -34.79 6.30
C THR A 634 -5.23 -33.36 6.18
N MET A 635 -4.41 -32.49 5.61
CA MET A 635 -4.72 -31.10 5.37
C MET A 635 -4.73 -30.87 3.86
N THR A 636 -5.85 -30.42 3.32
CA THR A 636 -5.99 -30.07 1.90
C THR A 636 -6.13 -28.56 1.77
N MET A 637 -5.22 -27.91 1.06
CA MET A 637 -5.33 -26.49 0.75
C MET A 637 -6.36 -26.29 -0.36
N LEU A 638 -7.45 -25.58 -0.07
CA LEU A 638 -8.49 -25.30 -1.07
C LEU A 638 -7.94 -24.34 -2.14
N GLY A 639 -8.31 -24.59 -3.39
CA GLY A 639 -7.78 -23.88 -4.55
C GLY A 639 -6.71 -24.69 -5.28
N SER A 640 -5.52 -24.86 -4.68
CA SER A 640 -4.44 -25.65 -5.28
C SER A 640 -4.72 -27.16 -5.25
N GLY A 641 -5.46 -27.64 -4.26
CA GLY A 641 -5.75 -29.06 -4.07
C GLY A 641 -4.56 -29.86 -3.53
N VAL A 642 -3.46 -29.20 -3.17
CA VAL A 642 -2.29 -29.85 -2.56
C VAL A 642 -2.69 -30.38 -1.18
N GLN A 643 -2.28 -31.61 -0.89
CA GLN A 643 -2.52 -32.25 0.39
C GLN A 643 -1.22 -32.57 1.10
N PHE A 644 -1.18 -32.24 2.38
CA PHE A 644 -0.22 -32.74 3.34
C PHE A 644 -0.89 -33.79 4.22
N GLY A 645 -0.19 -34.88 4.50
CA GLY A 645 -0.62 -35.84 5.49
C GLY A 645 0.47 -36.08 6.54
N GLN A 646 0.04 -36.27 7.78
CA GLN A 646 0.90 -36.66 8.91
C GLN A 646 0.28 -37.85 9.61
N ARG A 647 1.07 -38.90 9.84
CA ARG A 647 0.68 -40.08 10.60
C ARG A 647 1.60 -40.22 11.80
N THR A 648 1.03 -40.13 12.99
CA THR A 648 1.72 -40.33 14.26
C THR A 648 1.25 -41.63 14.90
N GLU A 649 2.18 -42.53 15.19
CA GLU A 649 1.91 -43.80 15.87
C GLU A 649 2.61 -43.79 17.22
N SER A 650 1.87 -43.91 18.32
CA SER A 650 2.41 -43.90 19.68
C SER A 650 2.04 -45.19 20.42
N TRP A 651 3.02 -45.87 20.99
CA TRP A 651 2.83 -47.03 21.85
C TRP A 651 2.89 -46.58 23.30
N LEU A 652 1.77 -46.72 23.99
CA LEU A 652 1.58 -46.39 25.38
C LEU A 652 1.65 -47.68 26.20
N ALA A 653 2.60 -47.78 27.14
CA ALA A 653 2.76 -48.96 27.98
C ALA A 653 2.38 -48.68 29.43
N ASN A 654 1.69 -49.65 30.03
CA ASN A 654 1.21 -49.55 31.41
C ASN A 654 2.35 -49.30 32.42
N GLY A 655 2.31 -48.15 33.10
CA GLY A 655 3.27 -47.68 34.08
C GLY A 655 4.51 -46.97 33.53
N TYR A 656 4.65 -46.84 32.20
CA TYR A 656 5.83 -46.27 31.55
C TYR A 656 5.53 -45.06 30.66
N GLY A 657 4.27 -44.82 30.29
CA GLY A 657 3.93 -43.74 29.37
C GLY A 657 4.22 -44.12 27.92
N VAL A 658 4.73 -43.16 27.14
CA VAL A 658 5.16 -43.40 25.75
C VAL A 658 6.45 -44.22 25.76
N VAL A 659 6.42 -45.44 25.21
CA VAL A 659 7.61 -46.30 25.07
C VAL A 659 8.20 -46.27 23.67
N LYS A 660 7.36 -46.03 22.66
CA LYS A 660 7.76 -45.90 21.26
C LYS A 660 6.85 -44.89 20.59
N SER A 661 7.38 -44.06 19.71
CA SER A 661 6.55 -43.15 18.90
C SER A 661 7.20 -42.88 17.55
N GLU A 662 6.39 -42.86 16.48
CA GLU A 662 6.84 -42.69 15.10
C GLU A 662 6.00 -41.63 14.39
N VAL A 663 6.66 -40.72 13.67
CA VAL A 663 6.02 -39.70 12.84
C VAL A 663 6.38 -39.96 11.38
N HIS A 664 5.36 -40.06 10.56
CA HIS A 664 5.46 -40.15 9.11
C HIS A 664 4.70 -39.00 8.47
N VAL A 665 5.14 -38.59 7.29
CA VAL A 665 4.54 -37.52 6.52
C VAL A 665 4.36 -37.94 5.06
N ARG A 666 3.41 -37.32 4.38
CA ARG A 666 3.14 -37.50 2.95
C ARG A 666 2.74 -36.18 2.32
N TRP A 667 2.96 -36.08 1.01
CA TRP A 667 2.50 -34.96 0.20
C TRP A 667 1.93 -35.46 -1.12
N THR A 668 0.93 -34.79 -1.67
CA THR A 668 0.52 -35.01 -3.06
C THR A 668 1.50 -34.39 -4.04
N GLU A 669 2.10 -33.26 -3.67
CA GLU A 669 3.17 -32.59 -4.41
C GLU A 669 4.35 -32.40 -3.46
N HIS A 670 5.44 -33.13 -3.71
CA HIS A 670 6.56 -33.24 -2.78
C HIS A 670 7.36 -31.92 -2.71
N PRO A 671 7.68 -31.40 -1.50
CA PRO A 671 8.32 -30.09 -1.34
C PRO A 671 9.81 -30.03 -1.72
N TYR A 672 10.47 -31.18 -1.80
CA TYR A 672 11.90 -31.32 -2.14
C TYR A 672 12.09 -31.88 -3.55
N MET A 673 13.22 -31.54 -4.20
CA MET A 673 13.55 -32.03 -5.55
C MET A 673 13.27 -33.53 -5.65
N SER A 674 12.29 -33.91 -6.47
CA SER A 674 11.78 -35.28 -6.62
C SER A 674 12.88 -36.31 -6.90
N ASP A 675 14.01 -35.85 -7.42
CA ASP A 675 15.14 -36.67 -7.84
C ASP A 675 16.09 -37.01 -6.68
N LEU A 676 16.00 -36.34 -5.53
CA LEU A 676 16.92 -36.50 -4.38
C LEU A 676 16.28 -37.10 -3.12
N THR A 677 14.96 -37.02 -2.96
CA THR A 677 14.26 -37.56 -1.79
C THR A 677 13.53 -38.85 -2.14
N TYR A 678 13.83 -39.93 -1.41
CA TYR A 678 13.16 -41.22 -1.57
C TYR A 678 11.68 -41.09 -1.22
N ASN A 679 10.80 -41.13 -2.22
CA ASN A 679 9.38 -41.36 -2.00
C ASN A 679 9.24 -42.75 -1.38
N GLY A 680 8.62 -42.83 -0.19
CA GLY A 680 8.39 -44.09 0.50
C GLY A 680 7.65 -45.11 -0.38
N THR A 681 7.72 -46.39 -0.03
CA THR A 681 6.97 -47.42 -0.77
C THR A 681 5.47 -47.16 -0.66
N PRO A 682 4.72 -47.04 -1.78
CA PRO A 682 3.28 -46.84 -1.72
C PRO A 682 2.58 -47.94 -0.94
N ASP A 683 1.66 -47.56 -0.07
CA ASP A 683 0.83 -48.48 0.70
C ASP A 683 -0.32 -49.09 -0.14
N SER A 684 -1.20 -49.86 0.49
CA SER A 684 -2.38 -50.47 -0.15
C SER A 684 -3.37 -49.45 -0.73
N SER A 685 -3.27 -48.17 -0.32
CA SER A 685 -4.05 -47.04 -0.83
C SER A 685 -3.26 -46.21 -1.85
N ASN A 686 -2.12 -46.72 -2.32
CA ASN A 686 -1.20 -46.06 -3.24
C ASN A 686 -0.64 -44.73 -2.71
N GLN A 687 -0.51 -44.61 -1.38
CA GLN A 687 0.08 -43.44 -0.72
C GLN A 687 1.50 -43.74 -0.26
N ALA A 688 2.45 -42.86 -0.60
CA ALA A 688 3.84 -42.97 -0.18
C ALA A 688 4.06 -42.17 1.12
N TRP A 689 4.25 -42.89 2.23
CA TRP A 689 4.58 -42.31 3.52
C TRP A 689 6.09 -42.32 3.73
N VAL A 690 6.65 -41.18 4.11
CA VAL A 690 8.07 -41.03 4.47
C VAL A 690 8.18 -40.84 5.97
N GLY A 691 9.04 -41.61 6.63
CA GLY A 691 9.26 -41.46 8.06
C GLY A 691 10.14 -40.26 8.36
N LEU A 692 9.70 -39.43 9.31
CA LEU A 692 10.39 -38.22 9.74
C LEU A 692 11.20 -38.46 11.02
N ASN A 693 10.61 -39.11 12.02
CA ASN A 693 11.26 -39.30 13.31
C ASN A 693 10.69 -40.55 14.01
N ARG A 694 11.57 -41.35 14.63
CA ARG A 694 11.20 -42.40 15.58
C ARG A 694 11.89 -42.20 16.92
N LEU A 695 11.11 -42.30 17.99
CA LEU A 695 11.57 -42.30 19.37
C LEU A 695 11.36 -43.70 19.97
N GLU A 696 12.39 -44.24 20.60
CA GLU A 696 12.34 -45.49 21.36
C GLU A 696 12.86 -45.26 22.77
N LEU A 697 12.12 -45.71 23.78
CA LEU A 697 12.51 -45.50 25.16
C LEU A 697 13.85 -46.20 25.46
N ALA A 698 14.76 -45.47 26.08
CA ALA A 698 16.04 -45.98 26.57
C ALA A 698 16.01 -46.16 28.09
N SER A 699 15.51 -45.16 28.82
CA SER A 699 15.34 -45.23 30.27
C SER A 699 14.26 -44.26 30.75
N ILE A 700 13.67 -44.55 31.91
CA ILE A 700 12.71 -43.67 32.56
C ILE A 700 12.87 -43.74 34.08
N GLN A 701 12.82 -42.58 34.71
CA GLN A 701 12.75 -42.40 36.15
C GLN A 701 11.49 -41.61 36.49
N GLN A 702 10.71 -42.11 37.44
CA GLN A 702 9.50 -41.48 37.93
C GLN A 702 9.58 -41.36 39.45
N SER A 703 9.46 -40.14 39.99
CA SER A 703 9.31 -39.91 41.43
C SER A 703 7.83 -40.08 41.79
N SER A 704 7.49 -41.06 42.64
CA SER A 704 6.12 -41.21 43.14
C SER A 704 5.94 -40.37 44.41
N GLN A 705 5.34 -39.19 44.28
CA GLN A 705 4.83 -38.45 45.44
C GLN A 705 3.36 -38.13 45.25
N ASN A 706 2.57 -38.26 46.32
CA ASN A 706 1.15 -37.91 46.29
C ASN A 706 1.00 -36.42 45.95
N GLY A 707 0.43 -36.10 44.77
CA GLY A 707 0.25 -34.74 44.27
C GLY A 707 -0.36 -33.77 45.28
N VAL A 708 -1.30 -34.24 46.13
CA VAL A 708 -1.90 -33.42 47.20
C VAL A 708 -0.88 -32.97 48.26
N PHE A 709 0.06 -33.84 48.65
CA PHE A 709 1.08 -33.51 49.65
C PHE A 709 2.22 -32.68 49.05
N LYS A 710 2.52 -32.88 47.75
CA LYS A 710 3.45 -32.05 46.98
C LYS A 710 2.90 -30.61 46.87
N ARG A 711 1.65 -30.42 46.44
CA ARG A 711 0.98 -29.10 46.37
C ARG A 711 0.91 -28.36 47.72
N LEU A 712 0.89 -29.10 48.83
CA LEU A 712 0.92 -28.54 50.20
C LEU A 712 2.32 -28.17 50.70
N THR A 713 3.38 -28.78 50.15
CA THR A 713 4.78 -28.58 50.58
C THR A 713 5.59 -27.73 49.60
N HIS A 714 5.19 -27.75 48.32
CA HIS A 714 5.70 -26.97 47.20
C HIS A 714 4.46 -26.48 46.42
N PRO A 715 3.86 -25.34 46.79
CA PRO A 715 2.80 -24.75 45.99
C PRO A 715 3.35 -24.41 44.60
N ALA A 716 2.53 -24.59 43.56
CA ALA A 716 2.89 -24.25 42.18
C ALA A 716 3.50 -22.84 42.13
N GLN A 717 4.70 -22.72 41.56
CA GLN A 717 5.40 -21.45 41.46
C GLN A 717 4.97 -20.76 40.17
N VAL A 718 4.49 -19.52 40.30
CA VAL A 718 4.23 -18.69 39.12
C VAL A 718 5.59 -18.24 38.58
N ILE A 719 6.09 -18.95 37.57
CA ILE A 719 7.28 -18.55 36.80
C ILE A 719 6.77 -17.96 35.51
N GLN A 720 7.17 -16.72 35.20
CA GLN A 720 6.85 -16.09 33.93
C GLN A 720 7.64 -16.79 32.79
N LEU A 721 7.13 -16.86 31.54
CA LEU A 721 7.74 -17.61 30.42
C LEU A 721 9.13 -17.06 30.14
N GLN A 722 9.16 -15.76 30.20
CA GLN A 722 10.20 -14.90 30.70
C GLN A 722 11.38 -15.42 31.53
N ASP A 723 11.08 -16.04 32.66
CA ASP A 723 12.04 -16.47 33.67
C ASP A 723 12.49 -17.90 33.39
N ILE A 724 11.84 -18.65 32.48
CA ILE A 724 12.35 -19.93 31.97
C ILE A 724 13.77 -19.73 31.41
N ALA A 725 13.98 -18.64 30.67
CA ALA A 725 15.29 -18.28 30.13
C ALA A 725 16.29 -17.77 31.19
N ASN A 726 15.85 -17.52 32.43
CA ASN A 726 16.67 -17.03 33.54
C ASN A 726 16.74 -18.03 34.72
N HIS A 727 16.07 -19.17 34.60
CA HIS A 727 15.89 -20.12 35.68
C HIS A 727 16.74 -21.36 35.42
N PRO A 728 17.59 -21.76 36.38
CA PRO A 728 18.55 -22.84 36.19
C PRO A 728 17.88 -24.18 35.88
N ASP A 729 16.67 -24.42 36.35
CA ASP A 729 15.94 -25.68 36.08
C ASP A 729 15.60 -25.87 34.59
N PHE A 730 15.56 -24.78 33.82
CA PHE A 730 15.21 -24.79 32.39
C PHE A 730 16.42 -24.59 31.47
N ASP A 731 17.64 -24.65 32.00
CA ASP A 731 18.89 -24.40 31.27
C ASP A 731 18.94 -23.04 30.56
N TYR A 732 18.16 -22.07 31.03
CA TYR A 732 18.08 -20.73 30.43
C TYR A 732 17.53 -20.71 28.99
N ASP A 733 16.70 -21.70 28.61
CA ASP A 733 16.15 -21.83 27.26
C ASP A 733 14.75 -21.16 27.10
N PRO A 734 14.58 -20.13 26.24
CA PRO A 734 13.27 -19.49 26.01
C PRO A 734 12.25 -20.39 25.31
N PHE A 735 10.96 -20.12 25.47
CA PHE A 735 9.90 -20.84 24.74
C PHE A 735 9.96 -20.55 23.23
N ARG A 736 9.67 -21.55 22.38
CA ARG A 736 9.73 -21.40 20.92
C ARG A 736 8.47 -21.95 20.25
N VAL A 737 7.91 -21.18 19.31
CA VAL A 737 6.83 -21.65 18.44
C VAL A 737 7.36 -22.70 17.48
N SER A 738 6.69 -23.85 17.41
CA SER A 738 7.10 -24.97 16.55
C SER A 738 5.91 -25.90 16.28
N THR A 739 6.00 -26.65 15.18
CA THR A 739 5.02 -27.71 14.89
C THR A 739 5.27 -28.92 15.79
N GLN A 740 4.25 -29.38 16.50
CA GLN A 740 4.39 -30.46 17.50
C GLN A 740 3.35 -31.56 17.30
N ALA A 741 3.70 -32.79 17.68
CA ALA A 741 2.77 -33.91 17.75
C ALA A 741 3.10 -34.81 18.95
N GLY A 742 2.37 -34.63 20.05
CA GLY A 742 2.72 -35.25 21.32
C GLY A 742 4.10 -34.76 21.77
N ILE A 743 5.02 -35.69 22.01
CA ILE A 743 6.41 -35.39 22.41
C ILE A 743 7.35 -35.12 21.22
N HIS A 744 6.86 -35.22 19.97
CA HIS A 744 7.68 -34.93 18.79
C HIS A 744 7.65 -33.45 18.43
N THR A 745 8.81 -32.95 17.98
CA THR A 745 8.91 -31.71 17.21
C THR A 745 8.99 -32.07 15.73
N ILE A 746 8.13 -31.46 14.91
CA ILE A 746 8.06 -31.70 13.47
C ILE A 746 8.81 -30.56 12.77
N ASN A 747 9.92 -30.91 12.14
CA ASN A 747 10.71 -29.99 11.34
C ASN A 747 11.02 -30.65 10.00
N LEU A 748 10.44 -30.12 8.91
CA LEU A 748 10.64 -30.72 7.59
C LEU A 748 12.09 -30.60 7.08
N ARG A 749 12.91 -29.72 7.66
CA ARG A 749 14.33 -29.57 7.27
C ARG A 749 15.17 -30.81 7.56
N GLU A 750 14.73 -31.69 8.46
CA GLU A 750 15.44 -32.94 8.77
C GLU A 750 15.51 -33.92 7.58
N PHE A 751 14.72 -33.71 6.51
CA PHE A 751 14.87 -34.47 5.26
C PHE A 751 16.08 -34.05 4.42
N GLY A 752 16.66 -32.88 4.70
CA GLY A 752 17.87 -32.37 4.02
C GLY A 752 19.17 -32.74 4.73
N GLU A 753 19.10 -33.32 5.93
CA GLU A 753 20.23 -33.86 6.70
C GLU A 753 20.48 -35.34 6.35
#